data_AF-A0A1I1SCE3-F1
#
_entry.id   AF-A0A1I1SCE3-F1
#
_cell.length_a   1.000
_cell.length_b   1.000
_cell.length_c   1.000
_cell.angle_alpha   90.00
_cell.angle_beta   90.00
_cell.angle_gamma   90.00
#
_symmetry.space_group_name_H-M   'P 1'
#
loop_
_entity.id
_entity.type
_entity.pdbx_description
1 polymer ?
#
loop_
_entity_poly.entity_id
_entity_poly.type
_entity_poly.pdbx_seq_one_letter_code
_entity_poly.pdbx_strand_id
1 'polypeptide(L)'
;MNHAIPSMSAPHNTRAAWHPWLRPVARTVMAAQLALALQPLSALAQEGTPAVPAAAQQQMQRLAQWQQRIEAAKLEQARASQPPGALVTERTSRNLTRVHELLREVKARNERPVARVAKAQAGAEPAEADQAQITALLGAIDADTDAVLADFAAMRQQLQAQGVGAEILARHDQAQTELDQRAGELRGLIRAWRQSPGAATLAALDAYFTRYPAARAGAPAAPGPLPWRNPQPNQRPPAENRLAWFQNLHGKQQVQVAQAGGGNGLGLGLQFTIPPEPGQAPMPEDLAETAEVTLTAAIRAKAQELGNNPVAIQNWVRNTIEWVPTWGAIQSAQDTLDKQRGNAVDIASLQIALLRAAGIPARYQFGTVEIPAAQAMNWVGGASHIQAVLQLMNQGGIAARGSVQGGTVQSIRFEHAWVQAYVNWAPGRGARNATPTQHNHPNGALNAWVALDASVKQYSYAAGMDLQTAVPLDAQALLNAAQSGATVNEQEGWVQNLNQAAIQSQLTAYQARLKTAIDTQKPDATVGDVIGRKIIPQTVHSVLGGVTPLALVQAGQQSATVPAGLQHRFTYRLSDGWGNELLSYTAPTSRLAGKRLTLSYVPADQATSDLIASFLPKPHADGSPIQPGELPTSLPGYLIRLKPQISLDGQVVAQSASAVTMGSDLQGQGGFTQLYDPTQWDITPDQSHVAGQATAIGISAGGISARQLDSLKARLENTKTQLQANNLQNLTGEQISGDLLTAVIWSWFAAAESHNRLSQNQAQMIENPGLSYGLFHAVAQPIYSWGVVRQVTFPGVNIDIGHIRNVSWAKDNDDKKWVSYNRLRGQYMSALEHAVPERFFNDPQKCNLQGNSNPIAGLPECPQGISSVKALGIAAAQGQKIYTITRKVYSQNPGIVTSALSAHSYDTQNRVQQSLDVGYEVTIHESPIAESGWMGAGYTAIDPATGAGAYTIEGGSNGAFTVGAQMAILLSITIALYAVTIPAGVGTAFPAYLSIAFAGEFSHALSLYEGDEEKLACFWGGFFFAMGGISLLAGVLTGGVLTGLTMGFLFWMLPGIFIPTNTALQCKAFYWQR
;
A
#
# COMPACT_ATOMS: atom_id res chain seq x y z
N MET A 1 68.31 16.48 -35.55
CA MET A 1 69.34 16.87 -34.57
C MET A 1 68.58 17.37 -33.34
N ASN A 2 68.41 16.52 -32.31
CA ASN A 2 69.22 16.48 -31.07
C ASN A 2 68.88 17.68 -30.16
N HIS A 3 68.46 17.59 -28.89
CA HIS A 3 67.93 16.56 -27.96
C HIS A 3 66.97 17.30 -26.96
N ALA A 4 66.29 16.76 -25.93
CA ALA A 4 66.37 15.48 -25.20
C ALA A 4 65.00 15.06 -24.59
N ILE A 5 65.02 14.00 -23.77
CA ILE A 5 63.97 13.36 -22.94
C ILE A 5 64.72 12.96 -21.62
N PRO A 6 64.18 12.94 -20.37
CA PRO A 6 62.90 12.36 -19.85
C PRO A 6 62.18 13.24 -18.79
N SER A 7 61.10 12.88 -18.08
CA SER A 7 59.98 11.91 -18.23
C SER A 7 58.99 12.15 -17.07
N MET A 8 57.68 11.94 -17.27
CA MET A 8 56.90 11.08 -16.36
C MET A 8 55.53 10.74 -16.94
N SER A 9 55.16 9.46 -16.85
CA SER A 9 53.94 8.88 -17.40
C SER A 9 52.81 8.83 -16.39
N ALA A 10 51.60 9.23 -16.79
CA ALA A 10 50.37 8.74 -16.20
C ALA A 10 49.78 7.68 -17.14
N PRO A 11 49.65 6.39 -16.73
CA PRO A 11 49.03 5.39 -17.58
C PRO A 11 47.51 5.60 -17.65
N HIS A 12 46.95 5.44 -18.85
CA HIS A 12 45.51 5.26 -19.02
C HIS A 12 45.03 4.09 -18.16
N ASN A 13 43.92 4.27 -17.45
CA ASN A 13 43.20 3.14 -16.87
C ASN A 13 41.81 3.05 -17.51
N THR A 14 41.66 2.08 -18.41
CA THR A 14 40.44 1.79 -19.15
C THR A 14 39.35 1.33 -18.20
N ARG A 15 38.22 2.05 -18.16
CA ARG A 15 37.03 1.60 -17.42
C ARG A 15 36.46 0.34 -18.09
N ALA A 16 36.74 -0.82 -17.52
CA ALA A 16 36.03 -2.05 -17.85
C ALA A 16 34.52 -1.88 -17.52
N ALA A 17 33.66 -2.40 -18.39
CA ALA A 17 32.22 -2.36 -18.18
C ALA A 17 31.83 -3.35 -17.05
N TRP A 18 30.95 -2.90 -16.16
CA TRP A 18 30.50 -3.67 -15.01
C TRP A 18 29.53 -4.80 -15.40
N HIS A 19 29.69 -5.98 -14.79
CA HIS A 19 28.80 -7.13 -15.05
C HIS A 19 27.38 -6.89 -14.52
N PRO A 20 26.32 -7.03 -15.35
CA PRO A 20 24.99 -6.45 -15.05
C PRO A 20 24.12 -7.24 -14.06
N TRP A 21 24.43 -8.50 -13.76
CA TRP A 21 23.57 -9.43 -13.02
C TRP A 21 23.97 -9.57 -11.53
N LEU A 22 25.21 -9.23 -11.16
CA LEU A 22 25.73 -9.23 -9.79
C LEU A 22 25.00 -8.19 -8.92
N ARG A 23 24.43 -7.21 -9.61
CA ARG A 23 23.97 -5.96 -9.07
C ARG A 23 22.54 -6.02 -8.49
N PRO A 24 21.52 -6.63 -9.12
CA PRO A 24 20.19 -6.74 -8.51
C PRO A 24 20.18 -7.53 -7.20
N VAL A 25 20.88 -8.68 -7.16
CA VAL A 25 20.88 -9.59 -6.00
C VAL A 25 21.38 -8.87 -4.75
N ALA A 26 22.54 -8.22 -4.87
CA ALA A 26 23.16 -7.47 -3.79
C ALA A 26 22.28 -6.27 -3.33
N ARG A 27 21.54 -5.61 -4.23
CA ARG A 27 20.61 -4.52 -3.84
C ARG A 27 19.48 -5.02 -2.96
N THR A 28 18.80 -6.09 -3.36
CA THR A 28 17.60 -6.54 -2.64
C THR A 28 17.96 -7.19 -1.31
N VAL A 29 19.09 -7.91 -1.25
CA VAL A 29 19.61 -8.46 0.02
C VAL A 29 20.04 -7.35 0.98
N MET A 30 20.68 -6.29 0.49
CA MET A 30 21.05 -5.17 1.36
C MET A 30 19.86 -4.28 1.74
N ALA A 31 18.86 -4.12 0.87
CA ALA A 31 17.59 -3.49 1.24
C ALA A 31 16.93 -4.22 2.40
N ALA A 32 16.84 -5.54 2.28
CA ALA A 32 16.29 -6.41 3.29
C ALA A 32 17.09 -6.45 4.61
N GLN A 33 18.42 -6.45 4.51
CA GLN A 33 19.29 -6.52 5.68
C GLN A 33 19.39 -5.21 6.44
N LEU A 34 19.21 -4.05 5.80
CA LEU A 34 19.06 -2.80 6.57
C LEU A 34 17.67 -2.71 7.22
N ALA A 35 16.61 -3.22 6.60
CA ALA A 35 15.31 -3.34 7.28
C ALA A 35 15.37 -4.22 8.54
N LEU A 36 16.28 -5.20 8.59
CA LEU A 36 16.56 -6.04 9.77
C LEU A 36 17.64 -5.46 10.72
N ALA A 37 18.66 -4.80 10.18
CA ALA A 37 19.81 -4.31 10.96
C ALA A 37 19.59 -2.93 11.59
N LEU A 38 18.38 -2.36 11.48
CA LEU A 38 18.06 -1.02 11.98
C LEU A 38 16.86 -0.96 12.93
N GLN A 39 16.60 -2.07 13.60
CA GLN A 39 15.95 -2.03 14.90
C GLN A 39 16.96 -1.83 16.08
N PRO A 40 18.31 -2.01 15.93
CA PRO A 40 19.32 -1.47 16.84
C PRO A 40 19.83 -0.07 16.43
N LEU A 41 19.27 0.98 17.03
CA LEU A 41 19.94 2.25 17.26
C LEU A 41 19.53 2.73 18.66
N SER A 42 20.23 2.37 19.73
CA SER A 42 21.26 3.24 20.30
C SER A 42 22.06 2.55 21.42
N ALA A 43 23.35 2.26 21.20
CA ALA A 43 24.34 2.10 22.27
C ALA A 43 25.77 2.25 21.74
N LEU A 44 26.64 2.80 22.59
CA LEU A 44 28.11 2.89 22.49
C LEU A 44 28.71 4.03 21.65
N ALA A 45 28.85 5.17 22.33
CA ALA A 45 30.10 5.91 22.30
C ALA A 45 30.85 5.68 23.64
N GLN A 46 31.77 4.70 23.69
CA GLN A 46 33.00 4.77 24.50
C GLN A 46 33.97 3.63 24.12
N GLU A 47 35.22 4.02 23.85
CA GLU A 47 36.47 3.23 23.82
C GLU A 47 36.62 2.01 22.88
N GLY A 48 37.09 2.27 21.65
CA GLY A 48 38.37 1.72 21.17
C GLY A 48 38.53 0.27 20.63
N THR A 49 38.28 0.07 19.33
CA THR A 49 38.92 -0.95 18.43
C THR A 49 38.70 -2.45 18.71
N PRO A 50 39.06 -3.40 17.80
CA PRO A 50 39.23 -3.36 16.33
C PRO A 50 38.27 -4.35 15.60
N ALA A 51 38.56 -4.69 14.33
CA ALA A 51 37.72 -5.53 13.45
C ALA A 51 37.41 -6.95 13.99
N VAL A 52 36.18 -7.40 13.70
CA VAL A 52 35.61 -8.69 14.15
C VAL A 52 36.37 -9.90 13.54
N PRO A 53 36.92 -10.84 14.35
CA PRO A 53 37.59 -12.03 13.85
C PRO A 53 36.65 -13.03 13.16
N ALA A 54 37.17 -13.82 12.22
CA ALA A 54 36.42 -14.87 11.50
C ALA A 54 35.76 -15.91 12.45
N ALA A 55 36.33 -16.15 13.63
CA ALA A 55 35.73 -17.00 14.66
C ALA A 55 34.35 -16.49 15.14
N ALA A 56 34.18 -15.17 15.24
CA ALA A 56 32.91 -14.56 15.63
C ALA A 56 31.87 -14.62 14.49
N GLN A 57 32.28 -14.58 13.22
CA GLN A 57 31.38 -14.86 12.09
C GLN A 57 30.87 -16.31 12.12
N GLN A 58 31.73 -17.29 12.39
CA GLN A 58 31.32 -18.69 12.60
C GLN A 58 30.49 -18.90 13.87
N GLN A 59 30.60 -18.02 14.86
CA GLN A 59 29.77 -18.03 16.06
C GLN A 59 28.37 -17.45 15.76
N MET A 60 28.28 -16.35 15.01
CA MET A 60 27.00 -15.80 14.53
C MET A 60 26.25 -16.77 13.61
N GLN A 61 26.93 -17.46 12.69
CA GLN A 61 26.30 -18.50 11.86
C GLN A 61 25.74 -19.66 12.70
N ARG A 62 26.48 -20.10 13.72
CA ARG A 62 26.00 -21.12 14.67
C ARG A 62 24.84 -20.62 15.53
N LEU A 63 24.85 -19.35 15.95
CA LEU A 63 23.75 -18.74 16.67
C LEU A 63 22.48 -18.66 15.80
N ALA A 64 22.58 -18.24 14.53
CA ALA A 64 21.45 -18.22 13.61
C ALA A 64 20.85 -19.62 13.36
N GLN A 65 21.69 -20.65 13.19
CA GLN A 65 21.25 -22.05 13.10
C GLN A 65 20.59 -22.55 14.41
N TRP A 66 21.09 -22.12 15.57
CA TRP A 66 20.45 -22.38 16.85
C TRP A 66 19.11 -21.66 16.99
N GLN A 67 19.01 -20.41 16.54
CA GLN A 67 17.80 -19.60 16.58
C GLN A 67 16.70 -20.19 15.69
N GLN A 68 17.03 -20.68 14.48
CA GLN A 68 16.11 -21.50 13.67
C GLN A 68 15.61 -22.75 14.40
N ARG A 69 16.50 -23.48 15.10
CA ARG A 69 16.09 -24.65 15.89
C ARG A 69 15.21 -24.26 17.08
N ILE A 70 15.45 -23.10 17.70
CA ILE A 70 14.63 -22.56 18.77
C ILE A 70 13.25 -22.15 18.25
N GLU A 71 13.13 -21.47 17.11
CA GLU A 71 11.83 -21.11 16.53
C GLU A 71 11.05 -22.35 16.05
N ALA A 72 11.73 -23.32 15.42
CA ALA A 72 11.13 -24.61 15.09
C ALA A 72 10.65 -25.34 16.36
N ALA A 73 11.46 -25.37 17.41
CA ALA A 73 11.10 -25.97 18.70
C ALA A 73 9.99 -25.22 19.43
N LYS A 74 9.90 -23.88 19.34
CA LYS A 74 8.77 -23.08 19.84
C LYS A 74 7.49 -23.45 19.11
N LEU A 75 7.54 -23.61 17.78
CA LEU A 75 6.43 -24.12 16.97
C LEU A 75 6.01 -25.53 17.40
N GLU A 76 6.96 -26.43 17.66
CA GLU A 76 6.69 -27.77 18.19
C GLU A 76 6.15 -27.76 19.62
N GLN A 77 6.61 -26.85 20.48
CA GLN A 77 6.19 -26.73 21.88
C GLN A 77 4.79 -26.11 22.00
N ALA A 78 4.47 -25.09 21.20
CA ALA A 78 3.12 -24.53 21.09
C ALA A 78 2.11 -25.56 20.53
N ARG A 79 2.57 -26.45 19.64
CA ARG A 79 1.81 -27.63 19.23
C ARG A 79 1.64 -28.62 20.39
N ALA A 80 2.70 -28.94 21.12
CA ALA A 80 2.67 -29.90 22.25
C ALA A 80 1.72 -29.50 23.40
N SER A 81 1.37 -28.21 23.54
CA SER A 81 0.33 -27.75 24.48
C SER A 81 -1.12 -27.99 24.02
N GLN A 82 -1.36 -28.48 22.81
CA GLN A 82 -2.70 -28.79 22.31
C GLN A 82 -3.17 -30.19 22.72
N PRO A 83 -4.49 -30.42 22.91
CA PRO A 83 -5.01 -31.76 23.19
C PRO A 83 -4.72 -32.74 22.03
N PRO A 84 -4.48 -34.03 22.28
CA PRO A 84 -4.00 -34.98 21.27
C PRO A 84 -4.84 -35.06 19.98
N GLY A 85 -6.18 -34.91 20.06
CA GLY A 85 -7.06 -34.91 18.88
C GLY A 85 -6.86 -33.71 17.95
N ALA A 86 -6.53 -32.54 18.49
CA ALA A 86 -6.23 -31.34 17.71
C ALA A 86 -4.93 -31.49 16.92
N LEU A 87 -3.89 -32.07 17.54
CA LEU A 87 -2.61 -32.37 16.89
C LEU A 87 -2.75 -33.32 15.70
N VAL A 88 -3.56 -34.37 15.84
CA VAL A 88 -3.84 -35.33 14.76
C VAL A 88 -4.64 -34.67 13.63
N THR A 89 -5.62 -33.83 13.98
CA THR A 89 -6.39 -33.03 13.00
C THR A 89 -5.50 -32.08 12.21
N GLU A 90 -4.67 -31.27 12.88
CA GLU A 90 -3.77 -30.31 12.24
C GLU A 90 -2.74 -31.03 11.33
N ARG A 91 -2.19 -32.15 11.78
CA ARG A 91 -1.29 -33.01 10.98
C ARG A 91 -2.00 -33.55 9.73
N THR A 92 -3.23 -34.03 9.87
CA THR A 92 -4.02 -34.56 8.74
C THR A 92 -4.30 -33.47 7.71
N SER A 93 -4.73 -32.29 8.15
CA SER A 93 -4.95 -31.14 7.27
C SER A 93 -3.68 -30.70 6.53
N ARG A 94 -2.52 -30.64 7.20
CA ARG A 94 -1.23 -30.39 6.52
C ARG A 94 -0.88 -31.46 5.49
N ASN A 95 -1.08 -32.73 5.81
CA ASN A 95 -0.79 -33.83 4.88
C ASN A 95 -1.72 -33.77 3.66
N LEU A 96 -3.02 -33.51 3.85
CA LEU A 96 -3.98 -33.31 2.77
C LEU A 96 -3.57 -32.14 1.86
N THR A 97 -3.15 -31.00 2.43
CA THR A 97 -2.59 -29.87 1.68
C THR A 97 -1.36 -30.29 0.85
N ARG A 98 -0.38 -30.95 1.47
CA ARG A 98 0.87 -31.31 0.80
C ARG A 98 0.66 -32.34 -0.32
N VAL A 99 -0.29 -33.28 -0.16
CA VAL A 99 -0.69 -34.19 -1.27
C VAL A 99 -1.30 -33.39 -2.41
N HIS A 100 -2.23 -32.48 -2.13
CA HIS A 100 -2.88 -31.66 -3.16
C HIS A 100 -1.87 -30.79 -3.93
N GLU A 101 -0.91 -30.18 -3.24
CA GLU A 101 0.21 -29.46 -3.88
C GLU A 101 1.05 -30.38 -4.76
N LEU A 102 1.49 -31.52 -4.23
CA LEU A 102 2.34 -32.47 -4.96
C LEU A 102 1.64 -33.03 -6.22
N LEU A 103 0.33 -33.25 -6.17
CA LEU A 103 -0.46 -33.63 -7.34
C LEU A 103 -0.45 -32.52 -8.41
N ARG A 104 -0.62 -31.25 -8.02
CA ARG A 104 -0.50 -30.08 -8.92
C ARG A 104 0.93 -29.97 -9.50
N GLU A 105 1.96 -30.19 -8.68
CA GLU A 105 3.37 -30.19 -9.09
C GLU A 105 3.67 -31.29 -10.13
N VAL A 106 3.18 -32.51 -9.94
CA VAL A 106 3.32 -33.61 -10.92
C VAL A 106 2.55 -33.29 -12.21
N LYS A 107 1.29 -32.88 -12.09
CA LYS A 107 0.43 -32.56 -13.25
C LYS A 107 1.04 -31.46 -14.12
N ALA A 108 1.47 -30.35 -13.51
CA ALA A 108 2.09 -29.25 -14.23
C ALA A 108 3.44 -29.63 -14.86
N ARG A 109 4.24 -30.51 -14.24
CA ARG A 109 5.47 -31.06 -14.86
C ARG A 109 5.14 -31.90 -16.10
N ASN A 110 4.02 -32.62 -16.11
CA ASN A 110 3.56 -33.45 -17.22
C ASN A 110 2.87 -32.65 -18.34
N GLU A 111 2.23 -31.51 -18.03
CA GLU A 111 1.51 -30.66 -18.99
C GLU A 111 2.37 -29.55 -19.63
N ARG A 112 3.54 -29.21 -19.05
CA ARG A 112 4.44 -28.15 -19.56
C ARG A 112 5.01 -28.50 -20.96
N PRO A 113 4.86 -27.62 -21.97
CA PRO A 113 5.43 -27.83 -23.30
C PRO A 113 6.94 -27.51 -23.33
N VAL A 114 7.75 -28.39 -22.73
CA VAL A 114 9.20 -28.37 -22.94
C VAL A 114 9.48 -28.93 -24.34
N ALA A 115 10.44 -28.33 -25.06
CA ALA A 115 10.88 -28.75 -26.39
C ALA A 115 11.62 -30.11 -26.37
N ARG A 116 10.88 -31.20 -26.11
CA ARG A 116 11.29 -32.57 -26.44
C ARG A 116 10.56 -33.02 -27.70
N VAL A 117 11.31 -33.09 -28.79
CA VAL A 117 10.84 -33.67 -30.04
C VAL A 117 10.42 -35.13 -29.81
N ALA A 118 9.21 -35.48 -30.26
CA ALA A 118 8.68 -36.84 -30.42
C ALA A 118 8.62 -37.75 -29.17
N LYS A 119 7.54 -37.63 -28.39
CA LYS A 119 6.61 -38.76 -28.09
C LYS A 119 5.35 -38.29 -27.35
N ALA A 120 4.42 -37.69 -28.08
CA ALA A 120 3.04 -37.54 -27.61
C ALA A 120 2.29 -38.86 -27.86
N GLN A 121 2.24 -39.75 -26.86
CA GLN A 121 1.28 -40.87 -26.67
C GLN A 121 1.79 -41.85 -25.58
N ALA A 122 1.85 -41.37 -24.34
CA ALA A 122 1.81 -42.18 -23.12
C ALA A 122 1.45 -41.23 -21.97
N GLY A 123 0.56 -41.65 -21.06
CA GLY A 123 0.35 -40.89 -19.82
C GLY A 123 1.65 -40.88 -19.04
N ALA A 124 2.17 -39.70 -18.69
CA ALA A 124 3.43 -39.58 -17.99
C ALA A 124 3.28 -40.09 -16.54
N GLU A 125 3.88 -41.23 -16.27
CA GLU A 125 3.99 -41.82 -14.93
C GLU A 125 4.67 -40.82 -13.97
N PRO A 126 4.16 -40.63 -12.74
CA PRO A 126 4.85 -39.85 -11.71
C PRO A 126 6.23 -40.45 -11.41
N ALA A 127 7.24 -39.62 -11.14
CA ALA A 127 8.58 -40.12 -10.86
C ALA A 127 8.59 -40.93 -9.55
N GLU A 128 9.50 -41.92 -9.44
CA GLU A 128 9.56 -42.84 -8.30
C GLU A 128 9.63 -42.13 -6.93
N ALA A 129 10.33 -40.99 -6.87
CA ALA A 129 10.38 -40.13 -5.68
C ALA A 129 9.04 -39.43 -5.37
N ASP A 130 8.33 -38.93 -6.39
CA ASP A 130 6.98 -38.37 -6.23
C ASP A 130 6.01 -39.46 -5.74
N GLN A 131 6.09 -40.67 -6.33
CA GLN A 131 5.27 -41.81 -5.93
C GLN A 131 5.51 -42.21 -4.47
N ALA A 132 6.77 -42.26 -4.03
CA ALA A 132 7.13 -42.56 -2.64
C ALA A 132 6.57 -41.49 -1.68
N GLN A 133 6.69 -40.20 -2.01
CA GLN A 133 6.19 -39.11 -1.18
C GLN A 133 4.66 -39.08 -1.10
N ILE A 134 3.96 -39.26 -2.24
CA ILE A 134 2.49 -39.41 -2.27
C ILE A 134 2.08 -40.60 -1.38
N THR A 135 2.73 -41.76 -1.54
CA THR A 135 2.42 -42.97 -0.77
C THR A 135 2.59 -42.76 0.74
N ALA A 136 3.67 -42.10 1.17
CA ALA A 136 3.92 -41.80 2.58
C ALA A 136 2.85 -40.86 3.17
N LEU A 137 2.51 -39.78 2.47
CA LEU A 137 1.49 -38.81 2.92
C LEU A 137 0.10 -39.43 2.97
N LEU A 138 -0.30 -40.18 1.92
CA LEU A 138 -1.57 -40.92 1.89
C LEU A 138 -1.63 -41.99 3.00
N GLY A 139 -0.51 -42.63 3.33
CA GLY A 139 -0.38 -43.53 4.47
C GLY A 139 -0.69 -42.85 5.80
N ALA A 140 -0.10 -41.67 6.05
CA ALA A 140 -0.32 -40.89 7.26
C ALA A 140 -1.78 -40.37 7.37
N ILE A 141 -2.37 -39.90 6.26
CA ILE A 141 -3.78 -39.46 6.23
C ILE A 141 -4.72 -40.61 6.60
N ASP A 142 -4.55 -41.79 6.02
CA ASP A 142 -5.41 -42.95 6.26
C ASP A 142 -5.37 -43.43 7.72
N ALA A 143 -4.18 -43.41 8.33
CA ALA A 143 -3.95 -43.78 9.73
C ALA A 143 -4.60 -42.79 10.72
N ASP A 144 -4.62 -41.50 10.39
CA ASP A 144 -5.17 -40.45 11.25
C ASP A 144 -6.69 -40.23 11.06
N THR A 145 -7.25 -40.68 9.93
CA THR A 145 -8.62 -40.34 9.51
C THR A 145 -9.68 -40.60 10.59
N ASP A 146 -9.70 -41.78 11.22
CA ASP A 146 -10.72 -42.12 12.21
C ASP A 146 -10.66 -41.25 13.46
N ALA A 147 -9.46 -40.81 13.86
CA ALA A 147 -9.29 -39.90 14.99
C ALA A 147 -9.83 -38.50 14.67
N VAL A 148 -9.67 -38.02 13.42
CA VAL A 148 -10.22 -36.73 12.98
C VAL A 148 -11.75 -36.78 12.84
N LEU A 149 -12.31 -37.89 12.36
CA LEU A 149 -13.76 -38.10 12.31
C LEU A 149 -14.36 -38.18 13.73
N ALA A 150 -13.71 -38.89 14.65
CA ALA A 150 -14.14 -38.98 16.05
C ALA A 150 -14.08 -37.62 16.78
N ASP A 151 -13.02 -36.84 16.56
CA ASP A 151 -12.88 -35.48 17.08
C ASP A 151 -13.97 -34.53 16.51
N PHE A 152 -14.34 -34.69 15.23
CA PHE A 152 -15.47 -33.97 14.65
C PHE A 152 -16.80 -34.37 15.30
N ALA A 153 -17.05 -35.67 15.51
CA ALA A 153 -18.25 -36.14 16.20
C ALA A 153 -18.32 -35.68 17.68
N ALA A 154 -17.18 -35.54 18.36
CA ALA A 154 -17.12 -35.00 19.72
C ALA A 154 -17.56 -33.52 19.80
N MET A 155 -17.29 -32.72 18.76
CA MET A 155 -17.78 -31.34 18.65
C MET A 155 -19.32 -31.27 18.74
N ARG A 156 -20.06 -32.29 18.27
CA ARG A 156 -21.52 -32.35 18.44
C ARG A 156 -21.95 -32.32 19.91
N GLN A 157 -21.24 -33.06 20.77
CA GLN A 157 -21.53 -33.10 22.21
C GLN A 157 -21.21 -31.76 22.87
N GLN A 158 -20.12 -31.10 22.45
CA GLN A 158 -19.78 -29.75 22.90
C GLN A 158 -20.88 -28.73 22.51
N LEU A 159 -21.35 -28.77 21.25
CA LEU A 159 -22.42 -27.90 20.76
C LEU A 159 -23.73 -28.11 21.56
N GLN A 160 -24.09 -29.37 21.84
CA GLN A 160 -25.23 -29.70 22.70
C GLN A 160 -25.05 -29.16 24.14
N ALA A 161 -23.87 -29.31 24.73
CA ALA A 161 -23.55 -28.80 26.07
C ALA A 161 -23.53 -27.26 26.13
N GLN A 162 -23.20 -26.58 25.03
CA GLN A 162 -23.31 -25.13 24.88
C GLN A 162 -24.76 -24.64 24.67
N GLY A 163 -25.73 -25.55 24.46
CA GLY A 163 -27.14 -25.21 24.30
C GLY A 163 -27.50 -24.56 22.96
N VAL A 164 -26.72 -24.82 21.90
CA VAL A 164 -26.97 -24.22 20.57
C VAL A 164 -28.28 -24.75 19.95
N GLY A 165 -28.92 -23.91 19.11
CA GLY A 165 -30.20 -24.23 18.49
C GLY A 165 -30.17 -25.44 17.54
N ALA A 166 -31.33 -26.07 17.35
CA ALA A 166 -31.49 -27.26 16.50
C ALA A 166 -31.00 -27.07 15.05
N GLU A 167 -31.06 -25.85 14.51
CA GLU A 167 -30.53 -25.53 13.19
C GLU A 167 -29.01 -25.72 13.11
N ILE A 168 -28.26 -25.32 14.15
CA ILE A 168 -26.81 -25.52 14.20
C ILE A 168 -26.46 -27.00 14.33
N LEU A 169 -27.22 -27.76 15.13
CA LEU A 169 -27.06 -29.20 15.24
C LEU A 169 -27.31 -29.90 13.88
N ALA A 170 -28.30 -29.46 13.12
CA ALA A 170 -28.57 -29.98 11.77
C ALA A 170 -27.47 -29.61 10.76
N ARG A 171 -26.93 -28.38 10.81
CA ARG A 171 -25.74 -27.98 10.01
C ARG A 171 -24.53 -28.87 10.34
N HIS A 172 -24.35 -29.22 11.62
CA HIS A 172 -23.29 -30.13 12.04
C HIS A 172 -23.51 -31.56 11.51
N ASP A 173 -24.72 -32.11 11.63
CA ASP A 173 -25.06 -33.45 11.12
C ASP A 173 -24.83 -33.58 9.60
N GLN A 174 -25.22 -32.54 8.85
CA GLN A 174 -24.93 -32.47 7.41
C GLN A 174 -23.42 -32.46 7.15
N ALA A 175 -22.68 -31.58 7.82
CA ALA A 175 -21.23 -31.47 7.64
C ALA A 175 -20.49 -32.76 8.02
N GLN A 176 -20.95 -33.48 9.06
CA GLN A 176 -20.39 -34.77 9.45
C GLN A 176 -20.64 -35.82 8.37
N THR A 177 -21.88 -35.91 7.86
CA THR A 177 -22.24 -36.83 6.77
C THR A 177 -21.39 -36.59 5.52
N GLU A 178 -21.16 -35.32 5.16
CA GLU A 178 -20.29 -34.95 4.04
C GLU A 178 -18.81 -35.29 4.32
N LEU A 179 -18.32 -35.07 5.54
CA LEU A 179 -16.95 -35.41 5.96
C LEU A 179 -16.70 -36.92 5.86
N ASP A 180 -17.61 -37.74 6.40
CA ASP A 180 -17.55 -39.20 6.39
C ASP A 180 -17.56 -39.75 4.96
N GLN A 181 -18.44 -39.23 4.09
CA GLN A 181 -18.51 -39.62 2.68
C GLN A 181 -17.20 -39.31 1.95
N ARG A 182 -16.70 -38.08 2.08
CA ARG A 182 -15.49 -37.61 1.36
C ARG A 182 -14.23 -38.30 1.88
N ALA A 183 -14.13 -38.59 3.17
CA ALA A 183 -13.05 -39.38 3.75
C ALA A 183 -13.09 -40.84 3.27
N GLY A 184 -14.28 -41.43 3.18
CA GLY A 184 -14.50 -42.77 2.61
C GLY A 184 -14.11 -42.87 1.12
N GLU A 185 -14.44 -41.86 0.32
CA GLU A 185 -14.01 -41.74 -1.09
C GLU A 185 -12.48 -41.69 -1.19
N LEU A 186 -11.82 -40.83 -0.40
CA LEU A 186 -10.34 -40.76 -0.39
C LEU A 186 -9.71 -42.08 0.05
N ARG A 187 -10.26 -42.77 1.07
CA ARG A 187 -9.81 -44.12 1.46
C ARG A 187 -10.00 -45.18 0.35
N GLY A 188 -10.98 -44.99 -0.53
CA GLY A 188 -11.09 -45.76 -1.78
C GLY A 188 -9.90 -45.50 -2.71
N LEU A 189 -9.60 -44.23 -2.98
CA LEU A 189 -8.48 -43.81 -3.84
C LEU A 189 -7.11 -44.22 -3.27
N ILE A 190 -6.91 -44.14 -1.94
CA ILE A 190 -5.70 -44.59 -1.25
C ILE A 190 -5.49 -46.10 -1.43
N ARG A 191 -6.55 -46.91 -1.34
CA ARG A 191 -6.46 -48.35 -1.61
C ARG A 191 -6.13 -48.65 -3.06
N ALA A 192 -6.73 -47.94 -4.02
CA ALA A 192 -6.40 -48.07 -5.44
C ALA A 192 -4.94 -47.66 -5.72
N TRP A 193 -4.47 -46.56 -5.13
CA TRP A 193 -3.08 -46.10 -5.21
C TRP A 193 -2.10 -47.13 -4.65
N ARG A 194 -2.38 -47.76 -3.50
CA ARG A 194 -1.55 -48.84 -2.93
C ARG A 194 -1.50 -50.10 -3.79
N GLN A 195 -2.53 -50.37 -4.60
CA GLN A 195 -2.59 -51.54 -5.49
C GLN A 195 -1.89 -51.32 -6.83
N SER A 196 -2.02 -50.12 -7.40
CA SER A 196 -1.49 -49.75 -8.72
C SER A 196 -1.22 -48.24 -8.77
N PRO A 197 -0.10 -47.77 -8.19
CA PRO A 197 0.31 -46.37 -8.32
C PRO A 197 0.68 -46.10 -9.78
N GLY A 198 0.15 -45.02 -10.36
CA GLY A 198 0.38 -44.68 -11.76
C GLY A 198 -0.55 -43.57 -12.26
N ALA A 199 -0.49 -43.26 -13.55
CA ALA A 199 -1.18 -42.09 -14.12
C ALA A 199 -2.71 -42.06 -13.88
N ALA A 200 -3.38 -43.22 -13.87
CA ALA A 200 -4.83 -43.30 -13.67
C ALA A 200 -5.26 -42.99 -12.22
N THR A 201 -4.56 -43.53 -11.23
CA THR A 201 -4.83 -43.25 -9.80
C THR A 201 -4.40 -41.83 -9.42
N LEU A 202 -3.35 -41.31 -10.05
CA LEU A 202 -2.95 -39.90 -9.94
C LEU A 202 -4.05 -38.94 -10.44
N ALA A 203 -4.61 -39.20 -11.63
CA ALA A 203 -5.69 -38.38 -12.19
C ALA A 203 -6.98 -38.44 -11.35
N ALA A 204 -7.29 -39.59 -10.75
CA ALA A 204 -8.42 -39.73 -9.84
C ALA A 204 -8.23 -38.94 -8.53
N LEU A 205 -7.01 -38.92 -7.98
CA LEU A 205 -6.65 -38.08 -6.82
C LEU A 205 -6.70 -36.58 -7.17
N ASP A 206 -6.19 -36.17 -8.32
CA ASP A 206 -6.27 -34.77 -8.81
C ASP A 206 -7.72 -34.32 -8.98
N ALA A 207 -8.59 -35.16 -9.58
CA ALA A 207 -10.02 -34.89 -9.70
C ALA A 207 -10.72 -34.78 -8.33
N TYR A 208 -10.33 -35.63 -7.36
CA TYR A 208 -10.83 -35.55 -5.99
C TYR A 208 -10.48 -34.23 -5.32
N PHE A 209 -9.20 -33.83 -5.31
CA PHE A 209 -8.78 -32.58 -4.67
C PHE A 209 -9.22 -31.32 -5.44
N THR A 210 -9.47 -31.43 -6.75
CA THR A 210 -10.13 -30.39 -7.54
C THR A 210 -11.58 -30.17 -7.08
N ARG A 211 -12.31 -31.25 -6.77
CA ARG A 211 -13.68 -31.18 -6.22
C ARG A 211 -13.72 -30.80 -4.74
N TYR A 212 -12.74 -31.25 -3.96
CA TYR A 212 -12.65 -31.05 -2.52
C TYR A 212 -11.27 -30.47 -2.13
N PRO A 213 -11.05 -29.15 -2.34
CA PRO A 213 -9.75 -28.54 -2.07
C PRO A 213 -9.33 -28.69 -0.60
N ALA A 214 -8.17 -29.31 -0.40
CA ALA A 214 -7.51 -29.36 0.92
C ALA A 214 -6.77 -28.07 1.29
N ALA A 215 -6.57 -27.19 0.31
CA ALA A 215 -5.85 -25.94 0.42
C ALA A 215 -6.54 -24.88 -0.43
N ARG A 216 -6.21 -23.61 -0.18
CA ARG A 216 -6.71 -22.47 -0.94
C ARG A 216 -6.54 -22.69 -2.46
N ALA A 217 -7.53 -22.27 -3.24
CA ALA A 217 -7.40 -22.29 -4.68
C ALA A 217 -6.49 -21.11 -5.08
N GLY A 218 -5.27 -21.39 -5.51
CA GLY A 218 -4.41 -20.38 -6.11
C GLY A 218 -5.09 -19.85 -7.37
N ALA A 219 -5.67 -18.65 -7.31
CA ALA A 219 -6.36 -18.07 -8.44
C ALA A 219 -5.35 -17.84 -9.57
N PRO A 220 -5.63 -18.30 -10.81
CA PRO A 220 -4.69 -18.22 -11.91
C PRO A 220 -4.44 -16.76 -12.28
N ALA A 221 -3.37 -16.20 -11.74
CA ALA A 221 -2.90 -14.86 -12.07
C ALA A 221 -2.37 -14.87 -13.51
N ALA A 222 -3.26 -14.57 -14.47
CA ALA A 222 -2.78 -14.02 -15.73
C ALA A 222 -1.92 -12.79 -15.38
N PRO A 223 -0.68 -12.67 -15.88
CA PRO A 223 0.22 -11.59 -15.51
C PRO A 223 -0.30 -10.25 -16.04
N GLY A 224 -1.13 -9.61 -15.22
CA GLY A 224 -1.63 -8.26 -15.44
C GLY A 224 -0.56 -7.20 -15.12
N PRO A 225 -0.88 -5.92 -15.35
CA PRO A 225 0.02 -4.82 -15.02
C PRO A 225 0.41 -4.82 -13.52
N LEU A 226 1.71 -4.74 -13.23
CA LEU A 226 2.26 -4.80 -11.87
C LEU A 226 1.59 -3.80 -10.90
N PRO A 227 1.36 -4.18 -9.62
CA PRO A 227 0.52 -3.44 -8.69
C PRO A 227 1.06 -2.05 -8.37
N TRP A 228 2.39 -1.86 -8.34
CA TRP A 228 3.03 -0.56 -8.12
C TRP A 228 3.69 -0.04 -9.39
N ARG A 229 3.15 1.03 -9.95
CA ARG A 229 3.59 1.60 -11.23
C ARG A 229 3.22 3.07 -11.37
N ASN A 230 3.75 3.74 -12.39
CA ASN A 230 3.23 5.02 -12.85
C ASN A 230 1.94 4.81 -13.67
N PRO A 231 1.00 5.77 -13.69
CA PRO A 231 -0.09 5.77 -14.66
C PRO A 231 0.44 5.80 -16.10
N GLN A 232 -0.36 5.28 -17.04
CA GLN A 232 -0.03 5.44 -18.46
C GLN A 232 -0.17 6.92 -18.88
N PRO A 233 0.80 7.50 -19.60
CA PRO A 233 0.71 8.88 -20.08
C PRO A 233 -0.46 9.09 -21.04
N ASN A 234 -1.21 10.18 -20.86
CA ASN A 234 -2.19 10.66 -21.82
C ASN A 234 -1.54 10.89 -23.19
N GLN A 235 -2.08 10.25 -24.22
CA GLN A 235 -1.61 10.39 -25.61
C GLN A 235 -2.50 11.33 -26.45
N ARG A 236 -3.62 11.80 -25.88
CA ARG A 236 -4.59 12.66 -26.57
C ARG A 236 -4.08 14.10 -26.64
N PRO A 237 -4.14 14.77 -27.80
CA PRO A 237 -3.89 16.21 -27.87
C PRO A 237 -4.98 17.00 -27.12
N PRO A 238 -4.66 18.20 -26.59
CA PRO A 238 -5.66 19.07 -25.97
C PRO A 238 -6.76 19.50 -26.95
N ALA A 239 -7.97 19.73 -26.44
CA ALA A 239 -9.11 20.21 -27.22
C ALA A 239 -8.92 21.67 -27.66
N GLU A 240 -8.44 21.88 -28.88
CA GLU A 240 -8.24 23.22 -29.47
C GLU A 240 -9.48 23.77 -30.21
N ASN A 241 -10.67 23.16 -30.03
CA ASN A 241 -11.95 23.69 -30.53
C ASN A 241 -13.15 23.31 -29.61
N ARG A 242 -14.29 24.00 -29.78
CA ARG A 242 -15.50 23.79 -28.94
C ARG A 242 -16.12 22.39 -29.04
N LEU A 243 -16.10 21.77 -30.22
CA LEU A 243 -16.70 20.44 -30.42
C LEU A 243 -15.89 19.36 -29.69
N ALA A 244 -14.56 19.42 -29.76
CA ALA A 244 -13.67 18.57 -28.99
C ALA A 244 -13.87 18.75 -27.47
N TRP A 245 -14.03 19.99 -26.99
CA TRP A 245 -14.36 20.24 -25.58
C TRP A 245 -15.71 19.63 -25.16
N PHE A 246 -16.75 19.77 -25.98
CA PHE A 246 -18.06 19.16 -25.70
C PHE A 246 -17.97 17.63 -25.64
N GLN A 247 -17.29 17.01 -26.61
CA GLN A 247 -17.09 15.55 -26.66
C GLN A 247 -16.27 15.04 -25.47
N ASN A 248 -15.23 15.76 -25.06
CA ASN A 248 -14.38 15.38 -23.92
C ASN A 248 -15.13 15.46 -22.57
N LEU A 249 -15.99 16.47 -22.37
CA LEU A 249 -16.69 16.67 -21.09
C LEU A 249 -17.94 15.79 -20.93
N HIS A 250 -18.65 15.47 -22.02
CA HIS A 250 -19.96 14.80 -22.01
C HIS A 250 -19.97 13.41 -22.67
N GLY A 251 -18.86 12.97 -23.26
CA GLY A 251 -18.72 11.66 -23.89
C GLY A 251 -19.39 11.53 -25.26
N LYS A 252 -19.55 10.28 -25.73
CA LYS A 252 -19.98 9.92 -27.10
C LYS A 252 -21.48 10.14 -27.38
N GLN A 253 -22.04 11.30 -27.04
CA GLN A 253 -23.29 11.72 -27.70
C GLN A 253 -23.00 11.93 -29.19
N GLN A 254 -23.64 11.15 -30.06
CA GLN A 254 -23.41 11.19 -31.51
C GLN A 254 -23.90 12.52 -32.10
N VAL A 255 -22.99 13.48 -32.22
CA VAL A 255 -23.22 14.69 -33.03
C VAL A 255 -23.13 14.30 -34.50
N GLN A 256 -24.28 14.09 -35.16
CA GLN A 256 -24.31 14.05 -36.62
C GLN A 256 -23.99 15.45 -37.15
N VAL A 257 -22.83 15.59 -37.80
CA VAL A 257 -22.38 16.86 -38.38
C VAL A 257 -23.07 17.05 -39.73
N ALA A 258 -24.16 17.81 -39.76
CA ALA A 258 -24.63 18.42 -41.00
C ALA A 258 -23.57 19.43 -41.47
N GLN A 259 -23.13 19.31 -42.73
CA GLN A 259 -22.11 20.19 -43.29
C GLN A 259 -22.56 21.65 -43.33
N ALA A 260 -21.57 22.56 -43.30
CA ALA A 260 -21.81 23.99 -43.28
C ALA A 260 -22.58 24.48 -44.53
N GLY A 261 -23.76 25.06 -44.29
CA GLY A 261 -24.52 25.88 -45.22
C GLY A 261 -25.24 26.96 -44.42
N GLY A 262 -25.10 28.22 -44.80
CA GLY A 262 -25.64 29.34 -44.03
C GLY A 262 -27.17 29.42 -44.07
N GLY A 263 -27.79 29.88 -42.98
CA GLY A 263 -29.23 30.12 -42.90
C GLY A 263 -29.75 30.08 -41.48
N ASN A 264 -30.63 31.01 -41.13
CA ASN A 264 -31.26 31.05 -39.80
C ASN A 264 -32.18 29.84 -39.58
N GLY A 265 -31.97 29.13 -38.46
CA GLY A 265 -32.97 28.32 -37.78
C GLY A 265 -33.43 27.05 -38.50
N LEU A 266 -33.10 25.88 -37.91
CA LEU A 266 -34.04 24.79 -37.59
C LEU A 266 -33.30 23.57 -36.99
N GLY A 267 -33.75 23.08 -35.83
CA GLY A 267 -33.94 21.63 -35.67
C GLY A 267 -32.93 20.77 -34.89
N LEU A 268 -31.65 21.13 -34.72
CA LEU A 268 -30.69 20.30 -33.95
C LEU A 268 -29.96 21.12 -32.88
N GLY A 269 -30.40 20.96 -31.63
CA GLY A 269 -30.10 21.85 -30.49
C GLY A 269 -28.71 21.69 -29.86
N LEU A 270 -27.64 22.02 -30.59
CA LEU A 270 -26.33 22.29 -29.98
C LEU A 270 -26.14 23.79 -29.75
N GLN A 271 -26.72 24.30 -28.66
CA GLN A 271 -26.43 25.65 -28.17
C GLN A 271 -25.04 25.68 -27.53
N PHE A 272 -24.03 26.11 -28.29
CA PHE A 272 -22.75 26.51 -27.72
C PHE A 272 -22.93 27.86 -27.03
N THR A 273 -23.21 27.85 -25.73
CA THR A 273 -23.26 29.06 -24.91
C THR A 273 -21.95 29.80 -25.03
N ILE A 274 -22.01 31.02 -25.60
CA ILE A 274 -20.91 31.98 -25.62
C ILE A 274 -20.54 32.28 -24.15
N PRO A 275 -19.26 32.53 -23.80
CA PRO A 275 -18.90 32.98 -22.45
C PRO A 275 -19.83 34.13 -22.02
N PRO A 276 -20.33 34.12 -20.77
CA PRO A 276 -21.31 35.09 -20.32
C PRO A 276 -20.81 36.51 -20.58
N GLU A 277 -21.56 37.27 -21.38
CA GLU A 277 -21.33 38.71 -21.45
C GLU A 277 -21.50 39.33 -20.05
N PRO A 278 -20.81 40.45 -19.74
CA PRO A 278 -21.03 41.19 -18.51
C PRO A 278 -22.51 41.56 -18.35
N GLY A 279 -23.24 40.81 -17.51
CA GLY A 279 -24.67 40.97 -17.32
C GLY A 279 -25.49 39.67 -17.15
N GLN A 280 -24.96 38.48 -17.49
CA GLN A 280 -25.71 37.25 -17.20
C GLN A 280 -25.79 37.00 -15.68
N ALA A 281 -27.01 37.08 -15.15
CA ALA A 281 -27.28 36.85 -13.74
C ALA A 281 -26.88 35.43 -13.28
N PRO A 282 -26.42 35.27 -12.02
CA PRO A 282 -26.18 33.96 -11.42
C PRO A 282 -27.44 33.13 -11.28
N MET A 283 -27.24 31.81 -11.29
CA MET A 283 -28.30 30.82 -11.11
C MET A 283 -28.13 30.13 -9.74
N PRO A 284 -29.17 29.54 -9.13
CA PRO A 284 -29.07 28.96 -7.79
C PRO A 284 -27.95 27.91 -7.64
N GLU A 285 -27.66 27.15 -8.68
CA GLU A 285 -26.56 26.19 -8.75
C GLU A 285 -25.17 26.81 -8.60
N ASP A 286 -25.00 28.09 -8.95
CA ASP A 286 -23.74 28.83 -8.74
C ASP A 286 -23.45 29.08 -7.24
N LEU A 287 -24.42 28.83 -6.35
CA LEU A 287 -24.32 28.88 -4.89
C LEU A 287 -24.51 27.51 -4.19
N ALA A 288 -24.96 26.49 -4.89
CA ALA A 288 -25.31 25.18 -4.32
C ALA A 288 -24.09 24.33 -3.92
N GLU A 289 -24.32 23.32 -3.07
CA GLU A 289 -23.32 22.27 -2.83
C GLU A 289 -23.27 21.25 -3.98
N THR A 290 -22.14 20.58 -4.14
CA THR A 290 -21.93 19.48 -5.10
C THR A 290 -21.12 18.35 -4.43
N ALA A 291 -20.78 17.28 -5.16
CA ALA A 291 -19.91 16.23 -4.62
C ALA A 291 -18.49 16.74 -4.30
N GLU A 292 -17.95 17.63 -5.14
CA GLU A 292 -16.62 18.22 -4.99
C GLU A 292 -16.64 19.52 -4.16
N VAL A 293 -17.76 20.26 -4.17
CA VAL A 293 -17.93 21.57 -3.52
C VAL A 293 -18.88 21.43 -2.33
N THR A 294 -18.35 21.12 -1.14
CA THR A 294 -19.10 21.01 0.11
C THR A 294 -18.80 22.21 1.03
N LEU A 295 -19.82 22.81 1.64
CA LEU A 295 -19.67 23.98 2.51
C LEU A 295 -19.63 23.54 3.97
N THR A 296 -18.62 22.74 4.29
CA THR A 296 -18.37 22.21 5.64
C THR A 296 -18.17 23.32 6.68
N ALA A 297 -18.23 22.96 7.96
CA ALA A 297 -17.90 23.90 9.04
C ALA A 297 -16.50 24.52 8.89
N ALA A 298 -15.50 23.73 8.46
CA ALA A 298 -14.13 24.21 8.24
C ALA A 298 -14.04 25.17 7.03
N ILE A 299 -14.74 24.88 5.93
CA ILE A 299 -14.82 25.77 4.75
C ILE A 299 -15.51 27.09 5.12
N ARG A 300 -16.63 27.05 5.86
CA ARG A 300 -17.34 28.26 6.32
C ARG A 300 -16.50 29.08 7.28
N ALA A 301 -15.85 28.44 8.26
CA ALA A 301 -14.93 29.11 9.17
C ALA A 301 -13.76 29.77 8.41
N LYS A 302 -13.20 29.09 7.40
CA LYS A 302 -12.12 29.65 6.59
C LYS A 302 -12.56 30.82 5.69
N ALA A 303 -13.76 30.76 5.12
CA ALA A 303 -14.33 31.90 4.39
C ALA A 303 -14.53 33.11 5.31
N GLN A 304 -15.02 32.90 6.54
CA GLN A 304 -15.19 33.94 7.56
C GLN A 304 -13.86 34.52 8.05
N GLU A 305 -12.84 33.69 8.28
CA GLU A 305 -11.47 34.10 8.61
C GLU A 305 -10.88 35.04 7.54
N LEU A 306 -11.18 34.74 6.27
CA LEU A 306 -10.80 35.55 5.10
C LEU A 306 -11.78 36.73 4.86
N GLY A 307 -12.61 37.08 5.84
CA GLY A 307 -13.52 38.22 5.81
C GLY A 307 -14.66 38.10 4.79
N ASN A 308 -14.95 36.89 4.30
CA ASN A 308 -15.87 36.61 3.18
C ASN A 308 -15.53 37.42 1.90
N ASN A 309 -14.25 37.75 1.71
CA ASN A 309 -13.79 38.66 0.66
C ASN A 309 -13.16 37.90 -0.53
N PRO A 310 -13.59 38.12 -1.79
CA PRO A 310 -13.09 37.34 -2.92
C PRO A 310 -11.61 37.62 -3.24
N VAL A 311 -11.08 38.81 -2.95
CA VAL A 311 -9.65 39.14 -3.09
C VAL A 311 -8.83 38.40 -2.03
N ALA A 312 -9.28 38.39 -0.77
CA ALA A 312 -8.63 37.64 0.31
C ALA A 312 -8.65 36.12 0.03
N ILE A 313 -9.76 35.59 -0.45
CA ILE A 313 -9.91 34.19 -0.86
C ILE A 313 -8.96 33.85 -2.02
N GLN A 314 -8.96 34.64 -3.11
CA GLN A 314 -8.02 34.43 -4.24
C GLN A 314 -6.56 34.45 -3.78
N ASN A 315 -6.17 35.45 -2.98
CA ASN A 315 -4.81 35.56 -2.46
C ASN A 315 -4.46 34.34 -1.61
N TRP A 316 -5.30 33.96 -0.65
CA TRP A 316 -5.03 32.83 0.25
C TRP A 316 -4.93 31.50 -0.51
N VAL A 317 -5.89 31.16 -1.38
CA VAL A 317 -5.84 29.91 -2.16
C VAL A 317 -4.58 29.86 -3.03
N ARG A 318 -4.25 30.97 -3.73
CA ARG A 318 -3.04 31.06 -4.57
C ARG A 318 -1.77 30.88 -3.75
N ASN A 319 -1.71 31.47 -2.55
CA ASN A 319 -0.52 31.54 -1.72
C ASN A 319 -0.29 30.32 -0.82
N THR A 320 -1.33 29.53 -0.55
CA THR A 320 -1.26 28.41 0.41
C THR A 320 -1.36 27.03 -0.25
N ILE A 321 -2.16 26.87 -1.32
CA ILE A 321 -2.48 25.52 -1.84
C ILE A 321 -1.49 25.10 -2.92
N GLU A 322 -0.68 24.06 -2.66
CA GLU A 322 0.28 23.48 -3.61
C GLU A 322 -0.43 22.88 -4.84
N TRP A 323 0.10 23.13 -6.04
CA TRP A 323 -0.40 22.51 -7.27
C TRP A 323 0.29 21.17 -7.56
N VAL A 324 -0.49 20.17 -7.98
CA VAL A 324 -0.01 18.88 -8.52
C VAL A 324 -0.50 18.65 -9.96
N PRO A 325 0.30 17.97 -10.81
CA PRO A 325 0.04 17.86 -12.25
C PRO A 325 -0.95 16.75 -12.63
N THR A 326 -2.04 16.54 -11.88
CA THR A 326 -3.10 15.58 -12.24
C THR A 326 -4.29 16.25 -12.94
N TRP A 327 -5.14 15.46 -13.57
CA TRP A 327 -6.36 15.92 -14.24
C TRP A 327 -7.63 15.37 -13.55
N GLY A 328 -8.77 16.02 -13.81
CA GLY A 328 -10.06 15.67 -13.20
C GLY A 328 -10.16 16.00 -11.70
N ALA A 329 -11.36 15.84 -11.14
CA ALA A 329 -11.58 15.89 -9.69
C ALA A 329 -11.17 14.54 -9.08
N ILE A 330 -10.06 14.54 -8.35
CA ILE A 330 -9.59 13.37 -7.59
C ILE A 330 -9.97 13.47 -6.10
N GLN A 331 -10.32 14.67 -5.64
CA GLN A 331 -10.64 14.95 -4.23
C GLN A 331 -11.72 16.06 -4.10
N SER A 332 -12.15 16.33 -2.87
CA SER A 332 -13.13 17.39 -2.57
C SER A 332 -12.47 18.70 -2.11
N ALA A 333 -13.24 19.78 -2.06
CA ALA A 333 -12.85 21.06 -1.49
C ALA A 333 -12.31 20.93 -0.05
N GLN A 334 -12.97 20.12 0.79
CA GLN A 334 -12.53 19.85 2.16
C GLN A 334 -11.15 19.16 2.20
N ASP A 335 -10.98 18.12 1.39
CA ASP A 335 -9.72 17.37 1.34
C ASP A 335 -8.57 18.23 0.76
N THR A 336 -8.86 19.12 -0.18
CA THR A 336 -7.92 20.13 -0.71
C THR A 336 -7.52 21.16 0.34
N LEU A 337 -8.46 21.61 1.19
CA LEU A 337 -8.18 22.49 2.34
C LEU A 337 -7.26 21.81 3.35
N ASP A 338 -7.50 20.52 3.61
CA ASP A 338 -6.78 19.75 4.64
C ASP A 338 -5.39 19.31 4.19
N LYS A 339 -5.22 18.95 2.91
CA LYS A 339 -3.91 18.65 2.30
C LYS A 339 -3.08 19.88 1.97
N GLN A 340 -3.73 21.05 1.90
CA GLN A 340 -3.18 22.27 1.30
C GLN A 340 -2.57 22.02 -0.09
N ARG A 341 -3.20 21.12 -0.86
CA ARG A 341 -2.69 20.63 -2.13
C ARG A 341 -3.81 20.10 -3.00
N GLY A 342 -3.74 20.32 -4.31
CA GLY A 342 -4.68 19.77 -5.30
C GLY A 342 -4.27 20.13 -6.73
N ASN A 343 -4.95 19.56 -7.72
CA ASN A 343 -4.76 19.94 -9.12
C ASN A 343 -5.61 21.17 -9.51
N ALA A 344 -5.66 21.53 -10.80
CA ALA A 344 -6.43 22.67 -11.27
C ALA A 344 -7.94 22.60 -10.91
N VAL A 345 -8.55 21.42 -11.06
CA VAL A 345 -9.96 21.16 -10.72
C VAL A 345 -10.17 21.14 -9.21
N ASP A 346 -9.29 20.50 -8.44
CA ASP A 346 -9.40 20.43 -6.98
C ASP A 346 -9.23 21.82 -6.32
N ILE A 347 -8.26 22.61 -6.80
CA ILE A 347 -8.03 24.01 -6.36
C ILE A 347 -9.23 24.88 -6.73
N ALA A 348 -9.78 24.74 -7.94
CA ALA A 348 -11.01 25.43 -8.33
C ALA A 348 -12.19 25.03 -7.42
N SER A 349 -12.31 23.75 -7.06
CA SER A 349 -13.35 23.24 -6.16
C SER A 349 -13.27 23.86 -4.76
N LEU A 350 -12.07 23.94 -4.18
CA LEU A 350 -11.83 24.64 -2.91
C LEU A 350 -12.17 26.13 -3.00
N GLN A 351 -11.72 26.80 -4.05
CA GLN A 351 -11.97 28.23 -4.22
C GLN A 351 -13.47 28.52 -4.42
N ILE A 352 -14.18 27.72 -5.22
CA ILE A 352 -15.63 27.81 -5.39
C ILE A 352 -16.34 27.55 -4.04
N ALA A 353 -15.89 26.57 -3.24
CA ALA A 353 -16.47 26.30 -1.92
C ALA A 353 -16.32 27.49 -0.96
N LEU A 354 -15.15 28.12 -0.90
CA LEU A 354 -14.92 29.33 -0.08
C LEU A 354 -15.76 30.52 -0.56
N LEU A 355 -15.90 30.70 -1.88
CA LEU A 355 -16.73 31.77 -2.46
C LEU A 355 -18.22 31.53 -2.19
N ARG A 356 -18.74 30.31 -2.43
CA ARG A 356 -20.14 29.97 -2.15
C ARG A 356 -20.47 30.05 -0.65
N ALA A 357 -19.54 29.67 0.23
CA ALA A 357 -19.67 29.85 1.68
C ALA A 357 -19.73 31.34 2.09
N ALA A 358 -19.07 32.22 1.34
CA ALA A 358 -19.16 33.68 1.48
C ALA A 358 -20.41 34.30 0.81
N GLY A 359 -21.28 33.50 0.18
CA GLY A 359 -22.45 33.99 -0.56
C GLY A 359 -22.13 34.56 -1.94
N ILE A 360 -20.96 34.25 -2.49
CA ILE A 360 -20.50 34.70 -3.81
C ILE A 360 -20.76 33.59 -4.84
N PRO A 361 -21.61 33.82 -5.85
CA PRO A 361 -21.85 32.83 -6.89
C PRO A 361 -20.57 32.54 -7.67
N ALA A 362 -20.23 31.26 -7.82
CA ALA A 362 -18.98 30.83 -8.43
C ALA A 362 -19.15 29.51 -9.17
N ARG A 363 -18.44 29.34 -10.29
CA ARG A 363 -18.53 28.15 -11.15
C ARG A 363 -17.21 27.84 -11.86
N TYR A 364 -17.09 26.63 -12.39
CA TYR A 364 -15.92 26.19 -13.15
C TYR A 364 -15.94 26.76 -14.57
N GLN A 365 -14.76 27.06 -15.09
CA GLN A 365 -14.47 27.27 -16.51
C GLN A 365 -13.35 26.31 -16.90
N PHE A 366 -13.59 25.51 -17.94
CA PHE A 366 -12.57 24.64 -18.55
C PHE A 366 -12.05 25.28 -19.84
N GLY A 367 -10.84 24.93 -20.27
CA GLY A 367 -10.31 25.40 -21.55
C GLY A 367 -8.88 24.94 -21.82
N THR A 368 -8.46 25.07 -23.07
CA THR A 368 -7.07 24.86 -23.47
C THR A 368 -6.33 26.17 -23.37
N VAL A 369 -5.18 26.12 -22.71
CA VAL A 369 -4.33 27.27 -22.40
C VAL A 369 -2.90 27.01 -22.84
N GLU A 370 -2.12 28.08 -23.01
CA GLU A 370 -0.72 28.02 -23.40
C GLU A 370 0.19 28.67 -22.34
N ILE A 371 1.32 28.02 -22.05
CA ILE A 371 2.34 28.47 -21.08
C ILE A 371 3.74 28.42 -21.71
N PRO A 372 4.61 29.44 -21.54
CA PRO A 372 6.00 29.39 -21.99
C PRO A 372 6.78 28.23 -21.36
N ALA A 373 7.67 27.60 -22.13
CA ALA A 373 8.41 26.39 -21.72
C ALA A 373 9.17 26.57 -20.39
N ALA A 374 9.83 27.71 -20.18
CA ALA A 374 10.55 28.01 -18.94
C ALA A 374 9.63 28.09 -17.70
N GLN A 375 8.43 28.67 -17.87
CA GLN A 375 7.44 28.76 -16.78
C GLN A 375 6.85 27.39 -16.46
N ALA A 376 6.63 26.56 -17.48
CA ALA A 376 6.14 25.19 -17.31
C ALA A 376 7.16 24.29 -16.58
N MET A 377 8.43 24.38 -16.98
CA MET A 377 9.56 23.69 -16.32
C MET A 377 9.69 24.06 -14.84
N ASN A 378 9.53 25.34 -14.51
CA ASN A 378 9.44 25.79 -13.12
C ASN A 378 8.21 25.18 -12.41
N TRP A 379 7.01 25.35 -12.98
CA TRP A 379 5.74 25.04 -12.32
C TRP A 379 5.58 23.57 -11.93
N VAL A 380 6.07 22.61 -12.73
CA VAL A 380 5.93 21.17 -12.41
C VAL A 380 6.85 20.66 -11.29
N GLY A 381 7.88 21.41 -10.88
CA GLY A 381 8.87 20.90 -9.91
C GLY A 381 10.32 21.32 -10.17
N GLY A 382 10.57 22.26 -11.08
CA GLY A 382 11.92 22.65 -11.48
C GLY A 382 12.59 21.61 -12.38
N ALA A 383 11.90 21.18 -13.44
CA ALA A 383 12.50 20.36 -14.49
C ALA A 383 13.56 21.16 -15.26
N SER A 384 14.62 20.52 -15.74
CA SER A 384 15.64 21.13 -16.61
C SER A 384 15.38 20.88 -18.11
N HIS A 385 14.47 19.96 -18.45
CA HIS A 385 14.09 19.64 -19.83
C HIS A 385 12.58 19.61 -20.02
N ILE A 386 12.11 20.11 -21.18
CA ILE A 386 10.68 20.26 -21.49
C ILE A 386 9.95 18.92 -21.67
N GLN A 387 10.68 17.88 -22.06
CA GLN A 387 10.18 16.51 -22.17
C GLN A 387 9.74 15.97 -20.80
N ALA A 388 10.47 16.30 -19.72
CA ALA A 388 10.07 15.91 -18.36
C ALA A 388 8.74 16.55 -17.94
N VAL A 389 8.49 17.79 -18.37
CA VAL A 389 7.21 18.49 -18.14
C VAL A 389 6.06 17.76 -18.83
N LEU A 390 6.24 17.39 -20.11
CA LEU A 390 5.24 16.63 -20.86
C LEU A 390 5.00 15.23 -20.26
N GLN A 391 6.04 14.54 -19.81
CA GLN A 391 5.90 13.25 -19.13
C GLN A 391 5.08 13.36 -17.84
N LEU A 392 5.37 14.35 -17.00
CA LEU A 392 4.64 14.57 -15.74
C LEU A 392 3.18 14.95 -15.98
N MET A 393 2.91 15.91 -16.89
CA MET A 393 1.54 16.33 -17.22
C MET A 393 0.73 15.17 -17.81
N ASN A 394 1.28 14.47 -18.80
CA ASN A 394 0.57 13.37 -19.46
C ASN A 394 0.38 12.17 -18.52
N GLN A 395 1.37 11.79 -17.69
CA GLN A 395 1.19 10.75 -16.66
C GLN A 395 0.07 11.10 -15.66
N GLY A 396 -0.07 12.38 -15.30
CA GLY A 396 -1.17 12.83 -14.44
C GLY A 396 -2.53 12.93 -15.14
N GLY A 397 -2.61 12.60 -16.43
CA GLY A 397 -3.85 12.61 -17.21
C GLY A 397 -4.12 13.91 -17.96
N ILE A 398 -3.33 14.97 -17.75
CA ILE A 398 -3.50 16.25 -18.44
C ILE A 398 -3.15 16.05 -19.91
N ALA A 399 -4.07 16.37 -20.83
CA ALA A 399 -3.78 16.35 -22.26
C ALA A 399 -2.84 17.52 -22.61
N ALA A 400 -1.54 17.26 -22.78
CA ALA A 400 -0.53 18.29 -22.99
C ALA A 400 0.37 18.02 -24.22
N ARG A 401 0.67 19.07 -25.00
CA ARG A 401 1.59 19.00 -26.14
C ARG A 401 2.52 20.20 -26.23
N GLY A 402 3.75 19.98 -26.71
CA GLY A 402 4.67 21.06 -27.05
C GLY A 402 4.22 21.80 -28.32
N SER A 403 4.31 23.14 -28.28
CA SER A 403 4.17 24.02 -29.44
C SER A 403 5.56 24.29 -30.00
N VAL A 404 5.79 23.88 -31.25
CA VAL A 404 7.10 23.98 -31.92
C VAL A 404 7.17 25.24 -32.78
N GLN A 405 8.18 26.07 -32.53
CA GLN A 405 8.50 27.24 -33.35
C GLN A 405 10.01 27.26 -33.61
N GLY A 406 10.43 27.45 -34.87
CA GLY A 406 11.84 27.43 -35.25
C GLY A 406 12.57 26.12 -34.92
N GLY A 407 11.87 24.98 -34.93
CA GLY A 407 12.43 23.67 -34.58
C GLY A 407 12.61 23.39 -33.09
N THR A 408 12.18 24.30 -32.21
CA THR A 408 12.27 24.16 -30.74
C THR A 408 10.90 24.27 -30.08
N VAL A 409 10.70 23.59 -28.95
CA VAL A 409 9.45 23.71 -28.17
C VAL A 409 9.52 24.99 -27.33
N GLN A 410 8.74 26.00 -27.70
CA GLN A 410 8.74 27.33 -27.05
C GLN A 410 7.67 27.46 -25.95
N SER A 411 6.55 26.75 -26.10
CA SER A 411 5.44 26.73 -25.16
C SER A 411 4.78 25.35 -25.08
N ILE A 412 3.97 25.12 -24.05
CA ILE A 412 3.11 23.93 -23.93
C ILE A 412 1.66 24.39 -24.04
N ARG A 413 0.86 23.69 -24.85
CA ARG A 413 -0.60 23.75 -24.83
C ARG A 413 -1.16 22.59 -24.04
N PHE A 414 -2.08 22.86 -23.12
CA PHE A 414 -2.66 21.84 -22.27
C PHE A 414 -4.10 22.19 -21.84
N GLU A 415 -4.86 21.17 -21.45
CA GLU A 415 -6.20 21.34 -20.89
C GLU A 415 -6.14 21.75 -19.42
N HIS A 416 -6.98 22.72 -19.03
CA HIS A 416 -6.91 23.39 -17.74
C HIS A 416 -8.29 23.76 -17.20
N ALA A 417 -8.35 24.08 -15.91
CA ALA A 417 -9.56 24.49 -15.21
C ALA A 417 -9.30 25.68 -14.27
N TRP A 418 -10.23 26.62 -14.22
CA TRP A 418 -10.19 27.77 -13.32
C TRP A 418 -11.61 28.20 -12.90
N VAL A 419 -11.70 29.21 -12.05
CA VAL A 419 -12.96 29.70 -11.47
C VAL A 419 -13.48 30.92 -12.22
N GLN A 420 -14.79 31.01 -12.36
CA GLN A 420 -15.52 32.24 -12.67
C GLN A 420 -16.32 32.62 -11.42
N ALA A 421 -16.11 33.84 -10.90
CA ALA A 421 -16.81 34.34 -9.72
C ALA A 421 -17.62 35.59 -10.07
N TYR A 422 -18.88 35.66 -9.62
CA TYR A 422 -19.74 36.81 -9.83
C TYR A 422 -19.54 37.84 -8.71
N VAL A 423 -18.82 38.91 -9.02
CA VAL A 423 -18.34 39.88 -8.02
C VAL A 423 -18.74 41.30 -8.39
N ASN A 424 -18.81 42.17 -7.38
CA ASN A 424 -18.89 43.62 -7.58
C ASN A 424 -17.60 44.11 -8.26
N TRP A 425 -17.69 44.39 -9.55
CA TRP A 425 -16.55 44.68 -10.40
C TRP A 425 -16.25 46.18 -10.44
N ALA A 426 -17.26 47.04 -10.58
CA ALA A 426 -17.09 48.48 -10.70
C ALA A 426 -17.65 49.25 -9.50
N PRO A 427 -16.87 50.10 -8.80
CA PRO A 427 -15.45 50.41 -9.00
C PRO A 427 -14.49 49.49 -8.21
N GLY A 428 -15.01 48.60 -7.36
CA GLY A 428 -14.22 47.93 -6.33
C GLY A 428 -13.32 46.78 -6.76
N ARG A 429 -13.52 46.20 -7.95
CA ARG A 429 -12.84 44.99 -8.46
C ARG A 429 -12.69 43.89 -7.40
N GLY A 430 -13.79 43.60 -6.68
CA GLY A 430 -13.85 42.61 -5.60
C GLY A 430 -13.29 43.03 -4.23
N ALA A 431 -12.68 44.21 -4.10
CA ALA A 431 -11.99 44.61 -2.86
C ALA A 431 -12.91 44.99 -1.68
N ARG A 432 -14.15 45.43 -1.95
CA ARG A 432 -15.11 45.77 -0.90
C ARG A 432 -15.93 44.53 -0.52
N ASN A 433 -15.96 44.19 0.76
CA ASN A 433 -16.86 43.16 1.30
C ASN A 433 -18.31 43.53 0.98
N ALA A 434 -19.11 42.56 0.55
CA ALA A 434 -20.55 42.71 0.59
C ALA A 434 -21.08 42.29 1.96
N THR A 435 -22.22 42.87 2.34
CA THR A 435 -23.09 42.29 3.37
C THR A 435 -24.01 41.22 2.74
N PRO A 436 -24.65 40.36 3.53
CA PRO A 436 -25.54 39.30 3.01
C PRO A 436 -26.69 39.80 2.11
N THR A 437 -27.00 41.09 2.15
CA THR A 437 -28.03 41.75 1.33
C THR A 437 -27.48 42.51 0.10
N GLN A 438 -26.16 42.49 -0.14
CA GLN A 438 -25.48 43.39 -1.10
C GLN A 438 -24.61 42.75 -2.18
N HIS A 439 -24.50 41.41 -2.27
CA HIS A 439 -23.96 40.80 -3.50
C HIS A 439 -24.91 40.97 -4.69
N ASN A 440 -26.20 41.14 -4.45
CA ASN A 440 -27.03 42.01 -5.28
C ASN A 440 -26.74 43.46 -4.89
N HIS A 441 -25.86 44.13 -5.65
CA HIS A 441 -25.79 45.59 -5.58
C HIS A 441 -27.16 46.15 -6.01
N PRO A 442 -27.70 47.23 -5.41
CA PRO A 442 -28.97 47.82 -5.85
C PRO A 442 -28.94 48.30 -7.32
N ASN A 443 -27.74 48.39 -7.92
CA ASN A 443 -27.53 48.45 -9.37
C ASN A 443 -26.83 47.16 -9.83
N GLY A 444 -27.59 46.16 -10.30
CA GLY A 444 -27.04 44.88 -10.79
C GLY A 444 -26.04 44.99 -11.95
N ALA A 445 -26.07 46.12 -12.69
CA ALA A 445 -25.18 46.41 -13.82
C ALA A 445 -23.69 46.61 -13.47
N LEU A 446 -23.31 46.60 -12.19
CA LEU A 446 -21.91 46.76 -11.75
C LEU A 446 -21.24 45.44 -11.33
N ASN A 447 -21.98 44.33 -11.34
CA ASN A 447 -21.46 43.00 -11.10
C ASN A 447 -21.01 42.35 -12.41
N ALA A 448 -19.97 41.50 -12.36
CA ALA A 448 -19.49 40.75 -13.52
C ALA A 448 -18.93 39.38 -13.11
N TRP A 449 -18.96 38.44 -14.05
CA TRP A 449 -18.19 37.20 -13.96
C TRP A 449 -16.71 37.50 -14.20
N VAL A 450 -15.88 37.12 -13.22
CA VAL A 450 -14.44 37.38 -13.20
C VAL A 450 -13.67 36.06 -13.17
N ALA A 451 -12.72 35.91 -14.08
CA ALA A 451 -11.81 34.78 -14.11
C ALA A 451 -10.82 34.85 -12.94
N LEU A 452 -10.75 33.77 -12.17
CA LEU A 452 -9.86 33.56 -11.04
C LEU A 452 -9.12 32.23 -11.22
N ASP A 453 -7.80 32.30 -11.31
CA ASP A 453 -6.94 31.11 -11.34
C ASP A 453 -5.91 31.21 -10.21
N ALA A 454 -6.08 30.36 -9.20
CA ALA A 454 -5.18 30.23 -8.06
C ALA A 454 -4.18 29.05 -8.21
N SER A 455 -4.33 28.24 -9.25
CA SER A 455 -3.53 27.04 -9.48
C SER A 455 -2.17 27.34 -10.12
N VAL A 456 -2.11 28.40 -10.95
CA VAL A 456 -0.90 28.84 -11.65
C VAL A 456 0.07 29.48 -10.67
N LYS A 457 1.29 28.95 -10.64
CA LYS A 457 2.36 29.45 -9.75
C LYS A 457 3.70 29.43 -10.46
N GLN A 458 4.61 30.26 -9.97
CA GLN A 458 6.03 30.13 -10.21
C GLN A 458 6.70 29.95 -8.85
N TYR A 459 7.37 28.83 -8.65
CA TYR A 459 7.99 28.44 -7.39
C TYR A 459 9.41 28.99 -7.30
N SER A 460 9.80 29.41 -6.09
CA SER A 460 11.21 29.61 -5.75
C SER A 460 11.77 28.30 -5.19
N TYR A 461 12.85 27.82 -5.78
CA TYR A 461 13.55 26.62 -5.32
C TYR A 461 14.79 27.03 -4.52
N ALA A 462 14.79 26.70 -3.23
CA ALA A 462 16.02 26.74 -2.43
C ALA A 462 16.73 25.39 -2.59
N ALA A 463 18.00 25.41 -3.02
CA ALA A 463 18.82 24.21 -3.07
C ALA A 463 19.08 23.68 -1.64
N GLY A 464 19.19 22.36 -1.52
CA GLY A 464 19.73 21.72 -0.32
C GLY A 464 21.26 21.79 -0.29
N MET A 465 21.85 21.29 0.80
CA MET A 465 23.30 21.14 0.91
C MET A 465 23.84 20.10 -0.10
N ASP A 466 24.91 20.43 -0.82
CA ASP A 466 25.61 19.48 -1.71
C ASP A 466 26.59 18.58 -0.93
N LEU A 467 26.00 17.70 -0.13
CA LEU A 467 26.69 16.77 0.74
C LEU A 467 27.08 15.46 0.02
N GLN A 468 26.61 15.24 -1.21
CA GLN A 468 27.15 14.19 -2.09
C GLN A 468 28.59 14.51 -2.49
N THR A 469 28.85 15.77 -2.82
CA THR A 469 30.21 16.27 -3.09
C THR A 469 31.02 16.41 -1.80
N ALA A 470 30.43 16.90 -0.71
CA ALA A 470 31.17 17.12 0.54
C ALA A 470 31.52 15.81 1.28
N VAL A 471 30.67 14.77 1.21
CA VAL A 471 30.91 13.45 1.81
C VAL A 471 30.51 12.37 0.81
N PRO A 472 31.38 12.03 -0.16
CA PRO A 472 31.11 10.94 -1.09
C PRO A 472 31.13 9.59 -0.36
N LEU A 473 30.18 8.71 -0.69
CA LEU A 473 30.28 7.30 -0.32
C LEU A 473 31.33 6.64 -1.21
N ASP A 474 32.22 5.87 -0.58
CA ASP A 474 33.04 4.91 -1.31
C ASP A 474 32.19 3.69 -1.71
N ALA A 475 31.58 3.83 -2.88
CA ALA A 475 30.84 2.80 -3.60
C ALA A 475 31.62 1.47 -3.71
N GLN A 476 32.94 1.55 -3.95
CA GLN A 476 33.77 0.38 -4.17
C GLN A 476 34.10 -0.30 -2.83
N ALA A 477 34.46 0.46 -1.80
CA ALA A 477 34.71 -0.09 -0.46
C ALA A 477 33.46 -0.79 0.09
N LEU A 478 32.27 -0.22 -0.14
CA LEU A 478 31.02 -0.81 0.31
C LEU A 478 30.65 -2.09 -0.47
N LEU A 479 30.88 -2.14 -1.78
CA LEU A 479 30.75 -3.38 -2.57
C LEU A 479 31.77 -4.45 -2.12
N ASN A 480 33.04 -4.06 -1.93
CA ASN A 480 34.09 -4.96 -1.46
C ASN A 480 33.77 -5.52 -0.07
N ALA A 481 33.23 -4.68 0.83
CA ALA A 481 32.75 -5.08 2.14
C ALA A 481 31.62 -6.11 2.03
N ALA A 482 30.62 -5.86 1.16
CA ALA A 482 29.52 -6.79 0.90
C ALA A 482 29.99 -8.15 0.36
N GLN A 483 30.95 -8.16 -0.56
CA GLN A 483 31.49 -9.35 -1.20
C GLN A 483 32.47 -10.16 -0.34
N SER A 484 32.94 -9.60 0.79
CA SER A 484 33.97 -10.22 1.65
C SER A 484 33.47 -11.51 2.32
N GLY A 485 33.73 -12.66 1.70
CA GLY A 485 33.23 -13.97 2.14
C GLY A 485 31.96 -14.46 1.42
N ALA A 486 31.48 -13.70 0.43
CA ALA A 486 30.30 -14.05 -0.35
C ALA A 486 30.65 -14.99 -1.51
N THR A 487 29.76 -15.95 -1.79
CA THR A 487 29.80 -16.76 -3.03
C THR A 487 28.83 -16.14 -4.02
N VAL A 488 29.23 -15.98 -5.29
CA VAL A 488 28.40 -15.38 -6.33
C VAL A 488 28.46 -16.21 -7.62
N ASN A 489 27.31 -16.48 -8.24
CA ASN A 489 27.21 -17.26 -9.48
C ASN A 489 26.60 -16.43 -10.62
N GLU A 490 27.43 -16.09 -11.62
CA GLU A 490 27.03 -15.29 -12.80
C GLU A 490 25.94 -15.94 -13.65
N GLN A 491 25.97 -17.27 -13.74
CA GLN A 491 25.26 -18.04 -14.76
C GLN A 491 23.87 -18.44 -14.27
N GLU A 492 23.76 -18.78 -12.98
CA GLU A 492 22.51 -19.12 -12.30
C GLU A 492 21.89 -17.90 -11.59
N GLY A 493 22.61 -16.78 -11.51
CA GLY A 493 22.09 -15.48 -11.06
C GLY A 493 21.86 -15.37 -9.55
N TRP A 494 22.71 -15.96 -8.71
CA TRP A 494 22.54 -15.94 -7.25
C TRP A 494 23.77 -15.46 -6.46
N VAL A 495 23.52 -15.03 -5.22
CA VAL A 495 24.54 -14.74 -4.19
C VAL A 495 24.25 -15.52 -2.91
N GLN A 496 25.30 -15.81 -2.14
CA GLN A 496 25.22 -16.45 -0.82
C GLN A 496 26.26 -15.81 0.11
N ASN A 497 26.01 -15.79 1.43
CA ASN A 497 26.98 -15.34 2.45
C ASN A 497 27.50 -13.90 2.28
N LEU A 498 26.66 -12.95 1.85
CA LEU A 498 26.99 -11.52 1.88
C LEU A 498 27.36 -11.07 3.31
N ASN A 499 28.39 -10.24 3.44
CA ASN A 499 28.94 -9.85 4.75
C ASN A 499 28.22 -8.62 5.33
N GLN A 500 27.06 -8.93 5.90
CA GLN A 500 26.06 -8.02 6.46
C GLN A 500 26.66 -7.10 7.54
N ALA A 501 27.51 -7.65 8.40
CA ALA A 501 28.20 -6.88 9.44
C ALA A 501 29.17 -5.84 8.86
N ALA A 502 29.91 -6.18 7.80
CA ALA A 502 30.79 -5.23 7.12
C ALA A 502 30.00 -4.17 6.34
N ILE A 503 28.89 -4.55 5.72
CA ILE A 503 27.94 -3.61 5.08
C ILE A 503 27.42 -2.60 6.10
N GLN A 504 26.86 -3.08 7.21
CA GLN A 504 26.33 -2.23 8.28
C GLN A 504 27.41 -1.30 8.85
N SER A 505 28.60 -1.83 9.13
CA SER A 505 29.74 -1.04 9.64
C SER A 505 30.17 0.08 8.68
N GLN A 506 30.30 -0.20 7.37
CA GLN A 506 30.65 0.82 6.38
C GLN A 506 29.57 1.90 6.26
N LEU A 507 28.31 1.51 6.38
CA LEU A 507 27.20 2.45 6.40
C LEU A 507 27.28 3.30 7.67
N THR A 508 27.33 2.73 8.88
CA THR A 508 27.49 3.47 10.15
C THR A 508 28.71 4.40 10.16
N ALA A 509 29.81 4.05 9.48
CA ALA A 509 30.96 4.94 9.31
C ALA A 509 30.70 6.10 8.32
N TYR A 510 29.99 5.86 7.21
CA TYR A 510 29.57 6.90 6.28
C TYR A 510 28.56 7.87 6.92
N GLN A 511 27.59 7.31 7.64
CA GLN A 511 26.62 7.97 8.49
C GLN A 511 27.30 8.95 9.46
N ALA A 512 28.25 8.49 10.28
CA ALA A 512 28.98 9.37 11.20
C ALA A 512 29.63 10.57 10.48
N ARG A 513 30.27 10.35 9.32
CA ARG A 513 30.86 11.42 8.48
C ARG A 513 29.82 12.41 7.96
N LEU A 514 28.66 11.94 7.53
CA LEU A 514 27.55 12.81 7.10
C LEU A 514 27.07 13.71 8.24
N LYS A 515 26.87 13.15 9.44
CA LYS A 515 26.42 13.94 10.59
C LYS A 515 27.42 15.04 10.91
N THR A 516 28.70 14.69 10.99
CA THR A 516 29.77 15.66 11.23
C THR A 516 29.79 16.76 10.17
N ALA A 517 29.58 16.44 8.89
CA ALA A 517 29.56 17.46 7.84
C ALA A 517 28.36 18.41 7.96
N ILE A 518 27.15 17.90 8.25
CA ILE A 518 25.94 18.73 8.48
C ILE A 518 26.15 19.62 9.72
N ASP A 519 26.51 19.02 10.85
CA ASP A 519 26.73 19.72 12.12
C ASP A 519 27.80 20.82 11.97
N THR A 520 28.86 20.56 11.19
CA THR A 520 29.95 21.53 10.94
C THR A 520 29.52 22.65 10.00
N GLN A 521 28.73 22.35 8.96
CA GLN A 521 28.30 23.34 7.98
C GLN A 521 27.17 24.24 8.52
N LYS A 522 26.24 23.68 9.29
CA LYS A 522 25.15 24.41 9.96
C LYS A 522 24.61 23.59 11.15
N PRO A 523 24.99 23.90 12.40
CA PRO A 523 24.50 23.19 13.59
C PRO A 523 22.97 23.17 13.73
N ASP A 524 22.30 24.27 13.36
CA ASP A 524 20.84 24.44 13.40
C ASP A 524 20.20 24.27 12.01
N ALA A 525 20.65 23.29 11.22
CA ALA A 525 20.10 23.05 9.88
C ALA A 525 18.64 22.59 9.96
N THR A 526 17.73 23.19 9.17
CA THR A 526 16.34 22.73 9.02
C THR A 526 16.22 21.71 7.89
N VAL A 527 15.15 20.89 7.85
CA VAL A 527 14.99 19.82 6.85
C VAL A 527 15.13 20.42 5.45
N GLY A 528 14.49 21.58 5.25
CA GLY A 528 14.54 22.35 4.03
C GLY A 528 15.87 23.04 3.72
N ASP A 529 16.78 23.26 4.68
CA ASP A 529 18.16 23.67 4.36
C ASP A 529 18.97 22.51 3.78
N VAL A 530 18.65 21.30 4.23
CA VAL A 530 19.40 20.09 3.94
C VAL A 530 18.93 19.46 2.62
N ILE A 531 17.62 19.28 2.44
CA ILE A 531 17.03 18.64 1.25
C ILE A 531 16.55 19.64 0.18
N GLY A 532 16.60 20.94 0.49
CA GLY A 532 16.05 22.02 -0.32
C GLY A 532 14.56 22.25 -0.09
N ARG A 533 14.03 23.34 -0.65
CA ARG A 533 12.64 23.79 -0.45
C ARG A 533 11.99 24.16 -1.78
N LYS A 534 10.73 23.76 -1.96
CA LYS A 534 9.80 24.29 -2.97
C LYS A 534 8.93 25.35 -2.28
N ILE A 535 9.13 26.62 -2.59
CA ILE A 535 8.48 27.75 -1.93
C ILE A 535 7.46 28.37 -2.88
N ILE A 536 6.23 28.61 -2.40
CA ILE A 536 5.24 29.45 -3.09
C ILE A 536 5.53 30.91 -2.73
N PRO A 537 6.01 31.75 -3.66
CA PRO A 537 6.22 33.17 -3.40
C PRO A 537 4.86 33.83 -3.13
N GLN A 538 4.75 34.45 -1.96
CA GLN A 538 3.54 35.15 -1.56
C GLN A 538 3.29 36.33 -2.50
N THR A 539 2.07 36.48 -2.98
CA THR A 539 1.64 37.68 -3.69
C THR A 539 0.28 38.09 -3.17
N VAL A 540 0.17 39.34 -2.73
CA VAL A 540 -1.06 39.90 -2.17
C VAL A 540 -1.52 41.01 -3.09
N HIS A 541 -2.61 40.77 -3.82
CA HIS A 541 -3.26 41.79 -4.63
C HIS A 541 -4.32 42.51 -3.79
N SER A 542 -4.48 43.82 -3.96
CA SER A 542 -5.56 44.60 -3.31
C SER A 542 -6.88 44.57 -4.07
N VAL A 543 -6.88 44.06 -5.31
CA VAL A 543 -8.02 43.96 -6.23
C VAL A 543 -7.88 42.71 -7.10
N LEU A 544 -8.98 42.23 -7.68
CA LEU A 544 -8.97 41.15 -8.67
C LEU A 544 -8.44 41.64 -10.03
N GLY A 545 -7.73 40.76 -10.74
CA GLY A 545 -7.09 41.05 -12.04
C GLY A 545 -8.04 41.02 -13.24
N GLY A 546 -9.14 40.28 -13.18
CA GLY A 546 -10.13 40.17 -14.27
C GLY A 546 -9.85 39.09 -15.32
N VAL A 547 -8.62 38.57 -15.37
CA VAL A 547 -8.14 37.65 -16.41
C VAL A 547 -7.29 36.52 -15.83
N THR A 548 -7.17 35.41 -16.56
CA THR A 548 -6.26 34.31 -16.22
C THR A 548 -4.79 34.70 -16.43
N PRO A 549 -3.83 34.19 -15.62
CA PRO A 549 -2.40 34.38 -15.87
C PRO A 549 -1.88 33.66 -17.13
N LEU A 550 -2.60 32.63 -17.59
CA LEU A 550 -2.26 31.85 -18.78
C LEU A 550 -2.95 32.40 -20.03
N ALA A 551 -2.30 32.24 -21.19
CA ALA A 551 -2.87 32.62 -22.47
C ALA A 551 -3.97 31.61 -22.87
N LEU A 552 -5.17 32.10 -23.09
CA LEU A 552 -6.31 31.27 -23.52
C LEU A 552 -6.18 30.92 -25.00
N VAL A 553 -6.13 29.63 -25.32
CA VAL A 553 -6.19 29.12 -26.71
C VAL A 553 -7.63 28.87 -27.12
N GLN A 554 -8.40 28.17 -26.26
CA GLN A 554 -9.81 27.84 -26.51
C GLN A 554 -10.55 27.69 -25.18
N ALA A 555 -11.58 28.50 -24.94
CA ALA A 555 -12.52 28.26 -23.85
C ALA A 555 -13.41 27.04 -24.13
N GLY A 556 -13.53 26.14 -23.15
CA GLY A 556 -14.56 25.12 -23.08
C GLY A 556 -15.86 25.66 -22.45
N GLN A 557 -16.72 24.75 -22.01
CA GLN A 557 -17.99 25.11 -21.35
C GLN A 557 -17.76 25.54 -19.89
N GLN A 558 -18.63 26.44 -19.39
CA GLN A 558 -18.75 26.72 -17.96
C GLN A 558 -19.72 25.75 -17.29
N SER A 559 -19.48 25.39 -16.04
CA SER A 559 -20.35 24.48 -15.28
C SER A 559 -20.37 24.80 -13.80
N ALA A 560 -21.54 24.73 -13.16
CA ALA A 560 -21.67 24.88 -11.71
C ALA A 560 -21.19 23.63 -10.93
N THR A 561 -21.03 22.49 -11.61
CA THR A 561 -20.56 21.21 -11.09
C THR A 561 -19.35 20.71 -11.89
N VAL A 562 -18.58 19.76 -11.36
CA VAL A 562 -17.58 19.06 -12.18
C VAL A 562 -18.32 18.11 -13.14
N PRO A 563 -18.07 18.17 -14.48
CA PRO A 563 -18.68 17.25 -15.44
C PRO A 563 -18.33 15.79 -15.14
N ALA A 564 -19.24 14.86 -15.45
CA ALA A 564 -19.04 13.43 -15.20
C ALA A 564 -17.79 12.88 -15.93
N GLY A 565 -17.46 13.39 -17.11
CA GLY A 565 -16.22 13.10 -17.84
C GLY A 565 -14.93 13.63 -17.20
N LEU A 566 -15.00 14.22 -15.99
CA LEU A 566 -13.88 14.67 -15.17
C LEU A 566 -13.97 14.22 -13.71
N GLN A 567 -14.97 13.41 -13.31
CA GLN A 567 -15.08 12.91 -11.93
C GLN A 567 -14.39 11.55 -11.80
N HIS A 568 -13.30 11.46 -11.05
CA HIS A 568 -12.68 10.17 -10.76
C HIS A 568 -13.51 9.37 -9.77
N ARG A 569 -13.55 8.05 -9.97
CA ARG A 569 -14.35 7.12 -9.16
C ARG A 569 -13.46 5.98 -8.69
N PHE A 570 -13.73 5.50 -7.49
CA PHE A 570 -13.20 4.25 -6.97
C PHE A 570 -14.26 3.15 -7.12
N THR A 571 -13.82 1.93 -7.38
CA THR A 571 -14.67 0.73 -7.35
C THR A 571 -14.00 -0.37 -6.54
N TYR A 572 -14.82 -1.16 -5.85
CA TYR A 572 -14.40 -2.36 -5.17
C TYR A 572 -15.45 -3.47 -5.31
N ARG A 573 -15.02 -4.64 -5.81
CA ARG A 573 -15.84 -5.84 -6.01
C ARG A 573 -15.27 -6.98 -5.19
N LEU A 574 -16.17 -7.77 -4.61
CA LEU A 574 -15.85 -9.03 -3.92
C LEU A 574 -16.62 -10.17 -4.58
N SER A 575 -15.94 -11.27 -4.88
CA SER A 575 -16.49 -12.45 -5.55
C SER A 575 -16.15 -13.72 -4.76
N ASP A 576 -16.94 -14.78 -4.95
CA ASP A 576 -16.60 -16.11 -4.42
C ASP A 576 -15.46 -16.78 -5.22
N GLY A 577 -15.00 -17.94 -4.77
CA GLY A 577 -13.96 -18.73 -5.46
C GLY A 577 -14.33 -19.23 -6.87
N TRP A 578 -15.59 -19.08 -7.31
CA TRP A 578 -16.07 -19.39 -8.66
C TRP A 578 -16.20 -18.13 -9.55
N GLY A 579 -15.92 -16.95 -9.00
CA GLY A 579 -16.04 -15.66 -9.69
C GLY A 579 -17.44 -15.03 -9.64
N ASN A 580 -18.40 -15.62 -8.92
CA ASN A 580 -19.72 -15.02 -8.74
C ASN A 580 -19.60 -13.77 -7.87
N GLU A 581 -20.18 -12.66 -8.31
CA GLU A 581 -20.17 -11.41 -7.54
C GLU A 581 -21.00 -11.54 -6.26
N LEU A 582 -20.38 -11.25 -5.11
CA LEU A 582 -21.05 -11.21 -3.81
C LEU A 582 -21.50 -9.80 -3.47
N LEU A 583 -20.65 -8.80 -3.73
CA LEU A 583 -20.98 -7.38 -3.65
C LEU A 583 -20.08 -6.55 -4.55
N SER A 584 -20.53 -5.32 -4.85
CA SER A 584 -19.77 -4.29 -5.54
C SER A 584 -20.17 -2.92 -4.98
N TYR A 585 -19.19 -2.03 -4.85
CA TYR A 585 -19.38 -0.65 -4.44
C TYR A 585 -18.61 0.29 -5.37
N THR A 586 -19.24 1.38 -5.81
CA THR A 586 -18.62 2.38 -6.68
C THR A 586 -19.05 3.78 -6.27
N ALA A 587 -18.10 4.68 -6.03
CA ALA A 587 -18.40 6.07 -5.66
C ALA A 587 -17.34 7.06 -6.19
N PRO A 588 -17.68 8.35 -6.37
CA PRO A 588 -16.71 9.39 -6.70
C PRO A 588 -15.63 9.50 -5.61
N THR A 589 -14.37 9.67 -6.01
CA THR A 589 -13.24 9.72 -5.08
C THR A 589 -13.34 10.93 -4.12
N SER A 590 -13.93 12.03 -4.59
CA SER A 590 -14.30 13.22 -3.80
C SER A 590 -15.19 12.91 -2.59
N ARG A 591 -15.97 11.81 -2.64
CA ARG A 591 -16.87 11.34 -1.56
C ARG A 591 -16.23 10.30 -0.64
N LEU A 592 -14.99 9.88 -0.91
CA LEU A 592 -14.27 8.82 -0.18
C LEU A 592 -12.95 9.29 0.45
N ALA A 593 -12.27 10.27 -0.16
CA ALA A 593 -11.01 10.81 0.37
C ALA A 593 -11.20 11.32 1.81
N GLY A 594 -10.34 10.85 2.73
CA GLY A 594 -10.40 11.21 4.15
C GLY A 594 -11.49 10.54 4.98
N LYS A 595 -12.14 9.48 4.47
CA LYS A 595 -13.18 8.72 5.18
C LYS A 595 -12.76 7.28 5.46
N ARG A 596 -13.33 6.69 6.51
CA ARG A 596 -13.13 5.27 6.82
C ARG A 596 -13.94 4.43 5.84
N LEU A 597 -13.29 3.57 5.07
CA LEU A 597 -13.93 2.56 4.23
C LEU A 597 -13.50 1.17 4.73
N THR A 598 -14.47 0.33 5.05
CA THR A 598 -14.24 -1.00 5.64
C THR A 598 -15.04 -2.07 4.90
N LEU A 599 -14.49 -3.28 4.83
CA LEU A 599 -15.19 -4.51 4.48
C LEU A 599 -15.27 -5.38 5.74
N SER A 600 -16.49 -5.65 6.17
CA SER A 600 -16.81 -6.45 7.36
C SER A 600 -17.88 -7.51 7.03
N TYR A 601 -18.18 -8.39 7.99
CA TYR A 601 -19.10 -9.51 7.81
C TYR A 601 -20.15 -9.52 8.92
N VAL A 602 -21.42 -9.69 8.55
CA VAL A 602 -22.53 -9.84 9.49
C VAL A 602 -23.10 -11.26 9.45
N PRO A 603 -23.63 -11.81 10.56
CA PRO A 603 -24.35 -13.09 10.56
C PRO A 603 -25.47 -13.10 9.52
N ALA A 604 -25.60 -14.19 8.77
CA ALA A 604 -26.65 -14.33 7.75
C ALA A 604 -28.04 -14.56 8.35
N ASP A 605 -28.09 -15.08 9.59
CA ASP A 605 -29.25 -15.56 10.33
C ASP A 605 -29.00 -15.54 11.86
N GLN A 606 -30.08 -15.61 12.65
CA GLN A 606 -30.01 -15.58 14.12
C GLN A 606 -29.27 -16.79 14.69
N ALA A 607 -29.44 -17.99 14.12
CA ALA A 607 -28.74 -19.19 14.58
C ALA A 607 -27.22 -19.04 14.54
N THR A 608 -26.69 -18.36 13.52
CA THR A 608 -25.26 -17.99 13.43
C THR A 608 -24.87 -16.96 14.50
N SER A 609 -25.73 -15.99 14.77
CA SER A 609 -25.55 -14.97 15.83
C SER A 609 -25.41 -15.63 17.21
N ASP A 610 -26.34 -16.52 17.54
CA ASP A 610 -26.38 -17.25 18.81
C ASP A 610 -25.19 -18.22 18.96
N LEU A 611 -24.77 -18.87 17.86
CA LEU A 611 -23.59 -19.73 17.83
C LEU A 611 -22.31 -18.94 18.11
N ILE A 612 -22.12 -17.80 17.45
CA ILE A 612 -20.95 -16.95 17.71
C ILE A 612 -20.90 -16.55 19.19
N ALA A 613 -22.05 -16.19 19.77
CA ALA A 613 -22.16 -15.84 21.18
C ALA A 613 -21.82 -17.02 22.13
N SER A 614 -22.12 -18.27 21.76
CA SER A 614 -21.85 -19.44 22.61
C SER A 614 -20.37 -19.78 22.79
N PHE A 615 -19.49 -19.21 21.95
CA PHE A 615 -18.03 -19.37 22.03
C PHE A 615 -17.33 -18.25 22.82
N LEU A 616 -18.06 -17.24 23.31
CA LEU A 616 -17.46 -16.11 24.03
C LEU A 616 -17.43 -16.36 25.55
N PRO A 617 -16.35 -16.00 26.26
CA PRO A 617 -16.21 -16.24 27.70
C PRO A 617 -17.23 -15.45 28.52
N LYS A 618 -17.90 -16.11 29.46
CA LYS A 618 -18.91 -15.47 30.33
C LYS A 618 -18.24 -14.53 31.35
N PRO A 619 -18.89 -13.41 31.74
CA PRO A 619 -18.33 -12.51 32.75
C PRO A 619 -18.10 -13.25 34.06
N HIS A 620 -16.97 -13.00 34.72
CA HIS A 620 -16.65 -13.66 35.97
C HIS A 620 -17.60 -13.26 37.10
N ALA A 621 -17.95 -14.22 37.94
CA ALA A 621 -18.86 -14.01 39.06
C ALA A 621 -18.28 -13.10 40.16
N ASP A 622 -16.96 -12.91 40.19
CA ASP A 622 -16.24 -12.01 41.10
C ASP A 622 -16.07 -10.58 40.53
N GLY A 623 -16.52 -10.32 39.30
CA GLY A 623 -16.38 -9.03 38.62
C GLY A 623 -14.97 -8.74 38.07
N SER A 624 -14.05 -9.71 38.11
CA SER A 624 -12.75 -9.57 37.44
C SER A 624 -12.91 -9.51 35.91
N PRO A 625 -12.04 -8.76 35.19
CA PRO A 625 -12.16 -8.63 33.74
C PRO A 625 -11.77 -9.93 33.04
N ILE A 626 -12.48 -10.25 31.95
CA ILE A 626 -12.14 -11.32 31.00
C ILE A 626 -10.73 -11.07 30.46
N GLN A 627 -9.84 -12.05 30.59
CA GLN A 627 -8.47 -11.97 30.11
C GLN A 627 -8.40 -12.34 28.62
N PRO A 628 -7.43 -11.78 27.84
CA PRO A 628 -7.26 -12.13 26.43
C PRO A 628 -7.09 -13.63 26.15
N GLY A 629 -6.55 -14.40 27.11
CA GLY A 629 -6.37 -15.85 27.00
C GLY A 629 -7.64 -16.69 27.15
N GLU A 630 -8.76 -16.09 27.57
CA GLU A 630 -10.08 -16.75 27.66
C GLU A 630 -10.87 -16.67 26.35
N LEU A 631 -10.40 -15.86 25.40
CA LEU A 631 -11.04 -15.66 24.11
C LEU A 631 -10.85 -16.90 23.20
N PRO A 632 -11.86 -17.26 22.38
CA PRO A 632 -11.73 -18.38 21.45
C PRO A 632 -10.60 -18.14 20.43
N THR A 633 -9.61 -19.03 20.43
CA THR A 633 -8.51 -19.04 19.45
C THR A 633 -8.94 -19.55 18.07
N SER A 634 -10.09 -20.20 17.98
CA SER A 634 -10.73 -20.61 16.73
C SER A 634 -12.25 -20.70 16.85
N LEU A 635 -12.93 -20.63 15.69
CA LEU A 635 -14.38 -20.84 15.56
C LEU A 635 -14.72 -21.96 14.55
N PRO A 636 -15.85 -22.67 14.69
CA PRO A 636 -16.27 -23.73 13.77
C PRO A 636 -16.82 -23.16 12.45
N GLY A 637 -15.93 -22.83 11.51
CA GLY A 637 -16.25 -22.08 10.28
C GLY A 637 -17.43 -22.65 9.47
N TYR A 638 -17.48 -23.98 9.30
CA TYR A 638 -18.54 -24.70 8.59
C TYR A 638 -19.97 -24.45 9.10
N LEU A 639 -20.15 -24.02 10.36
CA LEU A 639 -21.47 -23.71 10.93
C LEU A 639 -21.88 -22.24 10.74
N ILE A 640 -20.90 -21.35 10.53
CA ILE A 640 -21.06 -19.90 10.57
C ILE A 640 -21.31 -19.38 9.16
N ARG A 641 -22.49 -18.79 8.94
CA ARG A 641 -22.90 -18.18 7.67
C ARG A 641 -22.86 -16.67 7.76
N LEU A 642 -22.13 -16.03 6.85
CA LEU A 642 -21.84 -14.60 6.88
C LEU A 642 -22.29 -13.92 5.58
N LYS A 643 -22.70 -12.65 5.68
CA LYS A 643 -22.88 -11.76 4.53
C LYS A 643 -21.79 -10.68 4.57
N PRO A 644 -20.93 -10.56 3.54
CA PRO A 644 -20.01 -9.43 3.47
C PRO A 644 -20.77 -8.12 3.28
N GLN A 645 -20.24 -7.04 3.84
CA GLN A 645 -20.74 -5.67 3.70
C GLN A 645 -19.58 -4.66 3.62
N ILE A 646 -19.78 -3.58 2.86
CA ILE A 646 -18.89 -2.43 2.84
C ILE A 646 -19.55 -1.29 3.59
N SER A 647 -18.81 -0.64 4.49
CA SER A 647 -19.25 0.51 5.28
C SER A 647 -18.39 1.75 5.03
N LEU A 648 -19.01 2.92 4.93
CA LEU A 648 -18.37 4.23 4.80
C LEU A 648 -18.67 5.06 6.05
N ASP A 649 -17.65 5.42 6.83
CA ASP A 649 -17.76 6.04 8.16
C ASP A 649 -18.74 5.30 9.11
N GLY A 650 -18.87 3.96 8.95
CA GLY A 650 -19.81 3.11 9.70
C GLY A 650 -21.23 3.02 9.13
N GLN A 651 -21.55 3.71 8.04
CA GLN A 651 -22.81 3.54 7.30
C GLN A 651 -22.65 2.44 6.25
N VAL A 652 -23.50 1.41 6.25
CA VAL A 652 -23.47 0.34 5.23
C VAL A 652 -23.83 0.91 3.86
N VAL A 653 -22.95 0.76 2.89
CA VAL A 653 -23.10 1.26 1.51
C VAL A 653 -23.21 0.15 0.46
N ALA A 654 -22.81 -1.08 0.79
CA ALA A 654 -23.10 -2.28 0.01
C ALA A 654 -23.16 -3.49 0.94
N GLN A 655 -24.00 -4.48 0.65
CA GLN A 655 -24.09 -5.74 1.40
C GLN A 655 -24.54 -6.86 0.46
N SER A 656 -23.97 -8.06 0.63
CA SER A 656 -24.38 -9.22 -0.15
C SER A 656 -25.77 -9.74 0.24
N ALA A 657 -26.57 -10.09 -0.76
CA ALA A 657 -27.79 -10.86 -0.57
C ALA A 657 -27.48 -12.32 -0.19
N SER A 658 -26.41 -12.88 -0.76
CA SER A 658 -25.96 -14.26 -0.57
C SER A 658 -25.14 -14.41 0.71
N ALA A 659 -25.32 -15.53 1.41
CA ALA A 659 -24.46 -15.91 2.53
C ALA A 659 -23.29 -16.78 2.04
N VAL A 660 -22.12 -16.59 2.64
CA VAL A 660 -20.93 -17.42 2.47
C VAL A 660 -20.56 -18.07 3.80
N THR A 661 -20.01 -19.28 3.76
CA THR A 661 -19.46 -19.95 4.95
C THR A 661 -18.23 -19.20 5.45
N MET A 662 -18.06 -19.03 6.76
CA MET A 662 -16.86 -18.44 7.34
C MET A 662 -15.63 -19.28 6.97
N GLY A 663 -14.53 -18.61 6.61
CA GLY A 663 -13.31 -19.25 6.11
C GLY A 663 -13.34 -19.64 4.63
N SER A 664 -14.43 -19.38 3.90
CA SER A 664 -14.43 -19.47 2.43
C SER A 664 -13.41 -18.51 1.82
N ASP A 665 -12.71 -18.97 0.80
CA ASP A 665 -11.82 -18.15 -0.03
C ASP A 665 -12.61 -17.18 -0.92
N LEU A 666 -12.16 -15.93 -1.00
CA LEU A 666 -12.82 -14.84 -1.72
C LEU A 666 -11.82 -14.08 -2.59
N GLN A 667 -12.29 -13.62 -3.75
CA GLN A 667 -11.51 -12.84 -4.70
C GLN A 667 -11.96 -11.38 -4.64
N GLY A 668 -11.07 -10.49 -4.20
CA GLY A 668 -11.31 -9.05 -4.25
C GLY A 668 -10.73 -8.45 -5.52
N GLN A 669 -11.31 -7.32 -5.94
CA GLN A 669 -10.80 -6.57 -7.07
C GLN A 669 -11.19 -5.10 -6.92
N GLY A 670 -10.20 -4.21 -6.95
CA GLY A 670 -10.40 -2.79 -6.72
C GLY A 670 -9.61 -1.90 -7.66
N GLY A 671 -9.95 -0.62 -7.67
CA GLY A 671 -9.18 0.38 -8.39
C GLY A 671 -9.97 1.64 -8.71
N PHE A 672 -9.42 2.43 -9.62
CA PHE A 672 -9.91 3.77 -9.94
C PHE A 672 -10.15 3.94 -11.43
N THR A 673 -10.91 4.96 -11.80
CA THR A 673 -10.97 5.37 -13.20
C THR A 673 -9.65 6.01 -13.65
N GLN A 674 -9.26 5.79 -14.91
CA GLN A 674 -7.94 6.20 -15.43
C GLN A 674 -7.82 7.74 -15.46
N LEU A 675 -6.66 8.29 -15.07
CA LEU A 675 -6.46 9.74 -14.95
C LEU A 675 -6.70 10.52 -16.26
N TYR A 676 -6.46 9.91 -17.43
CA TYR A 676 -6.70 10.54 -18.73
C TYR A 676 -8.09 10.27 -19.33
N ASP A 677 -8.82 9.28 -18.81
CA ASP A 677 -10.15 8.88 -19.28
C ASP A 677 -10.95 8.26 -18.12
N PRO A 678 -11.79 9.05 -17.43
CA PRO A 678 -12.56 8.54 -16.30
C PRO A 678 -13.71 7.59 -16.70
N THR A 679 -13.86 7.24 -17.99
CA THR A 679 -14.76 6.16 -18.44
C THR A 679 -14.09 4.79 -18.44
N GLN A 680 -12.76 4.74 -18.43
CA GLN A 680 -11.97 3.52 -18.36
C GLN A 680 -11.50 3.26 -16.92
N TRP A 681 -11.29 1.99 -16.58
CA TRP A 681 -10.85 1.57 -15.25
C TRP A 681 -9.39 1.09 -15.25
N ASP A 682 -8.64 1.48 -14.23
CA ASP A 682 -7.38 0.83 -13.81
C ASP A 682 -7.71 0.02 -12.56
N ILE A 683 -7.59 -1.30 -12.68
CA ILE A 683 -8.04 -2.27 -11.67
C ILE A 683 -6.90 -3.24 -11.33
N THR A 684 -6.75 -3.55 -10.05
CA THR A 684 -5.90 -4.65 -9.56
C THR A 684 -6.81 -5.73 -8.95
N PRO A 685 -6.66 -7.02 -9.31
CA PRO A 685 -7.17 -8.11 -8.48
C PRO A 685 -6.36 -8.24 -7.18
N ASP A 686 -7.02 -8.61 -6.08
CA ASP A 686 -6.39 -8.89 -4.81
C ASP A 686 -6.84 -10.26 -4.25
N GLN A 687 -5.93 -10.92 -3.54
CA GLN A 687 -6.04 -12.34 -3.19
C GLN A 687 -5.76 -12.56 -1.70
N SER A 688 -6.09 -11.59 -0.86
CA SER A 688 -5.89 -11.64 0.60
C SER A 688 -7.16 -11.97 1.40
N HIS A 689 -8.33 -12.04 0.74
CA HIS A 689 -9.63 -12.18 1.41
C HIS A 689 -10.06 -13.62 1.72
N VAL A 690 -10.70 -13.74 2.88
CA VAL A 690 -11.33 -14.91 3.47
C VAL A 690 -12.60 -14.42 4.19
N ALA A 691 -13.70 -15.16 4.03
CA ALA A 691 -14.96 -14.84 4.70
C ALA A 691 -14.81 -14.79 6.23
N GLY A 692 -15.13 -13.65 6.84
CA GLY A 692 -14.97 -13.40 8.28
C GLY A 692 -13.77 -12.52 8.67
N GLN A 693 -12.91 -12.12 7.74
CA GLN A 693 -11.88 -11.10 8.01
C GLN A 693 -12.47 -9.70 8.21
N ALA A 694 -11.88 -8.93 9.11
CA ALA A 694 -12.11 -7.49 9.17
C ALA A 694 -11.09 -6.78 8.28
N THR A 695 -11.52 -5.90 7.37
CA THR A 695 -10.60 -5.23 6.45
C THR A 695 -10.86 -3.72 6.41
N ALA A 696 -9.82 -2.91 6.58
CA ALA A 696 -9.84 -1.50 6.18
C ALA A 696 -9.35 -1.36 4.73
N ILE A 697 -10.07 -0.59 3.92
CA ILE A 697 -9.71 -0.24 2.55
C ILE A 697 -9.14 1.19 2.59
N GLY A 698 -7.83 1.31 2.71
CA GLY A 698 -7.15 2.60 2.75
C GLY A 698 -7.05 3.22 1.36
N ILE A 699 -7.74 4.34 1.14
CA ILE A 699 -7.69 5.13 -0.10
C ILE A 699 -6.76 6.34 0.09
N SER A 700 -5.71 6.42 -0.72
CA SER A 700 -4.90 7.63 -0.89
C SER A 700 -5.16 8.23 -2.27
N ALA A 701 -5.89 9.34 -2.31
CA ALA A 701 -6.24 10.08 -3.52
C ALA A 701 -5.48 11.42 -3.51
N GLY A 702 -4.37 11.52 -4.24
CA GLY A 702 -3.48 12.69 -4.15
C GLY A 702 -2.73 12.82 -2.81
N GLY A 703 -2.91 11.86 -1.91
CA GLY A 703 -2.18 11.69 -0.66
C GLY A 703 -3.05 11.50 0.60
N ILE A 704 -2.41 11.43 1.76
CA ILE A 704 -2.98 11.57 3.11
C ILE A 704 -2.47 12.87 3.75
N SER A 705 -3.33 13.60 4.47
CA SER A 705 -2.95 14.84 5.18
C SER A 705 -2.68 14.62 6.67
N ALA A 706 -1.88 15.50 7.28
CA ALA A 706 -1.70 15.53 8.74
C ALA A 706 -3.06 15.66 9.45
N ARG A 707 -3.93 16.57 9.00
CA ARG A 707 -5.27 16.76 9.58
C ARG A 707 -6.17 15.52 9.50
N GLN A 708 -6.00 14.66 8.48
CA GLN A 708 -6.71 13.37 8.41
C GLN A 708 -6.21 12.41 9.50
N LEU A 709 -4.91 12.36 9.74
CA LEU A 709 -4.30 11.59 10.83
C LEU A 709 -4.67 12.16 12.21
N ASP A 710 -4.70 13.49 12.38
CA ASP A 710 -5.14 14.16 13.60
C ASP A 710 -6.62 13.89 13.91
N SER A 711 -7.47 13.95 12.88
CA SER A 711 -8.90 13.65 13.01
C SER A 711 -9.14 12.18 13.35
N LEU A 712 -8.31 11.27 12.83
CA LEU A 712 -8.34 9.86 13.19
C LEU A 712 -7.81 9.64 14.62
N LYS A 713 -6.71 10.31 15.01
CA LYS A 713 -6.18 10.31 16.39
C LYS A 713 -7.26 10.74 17.38
N ALA A 714 -7.94 11.85 17.13
CA ALA A 714 -9.01 12.35 17.99
C ALA A 714 -10.19 11.37 18.11
N ARG A 715 -10.55 10.64 17.05
CA ARG A 715 -11.56 9.57 17.12
C ARG A 715 -11.09 8.38 17.95
N LEU A 716 -9.83 7.98 17.79
CA LEU A 716 -9.22 6.92 18.61
C LEU A 716 -9.17 7.34 20.09
N GLU A 717 -8.73 8.55 20.43
CA GLU A 717 -8.73 9.04 21.83
C GLU A 717 -10.13 9.10 22.44
N ASN A 718 -11.12 9.57 21.69
CA ASN A 718 -12.51 9.54 22.14
C ASN A 718 -12.99 8.10 22.36
N THR A 719 -12.65 7.17 21.47
CA THR A 719 -12.99 5.74 21.61
C THR A 719 -12.34 5.15 22.85
N LYS A 720 -11.04 5.38 23.08
CA LYS A 720 -10.30 5.00 24.30
C LYS A 720 -10.96 5.55 25.56
N THR A 721 -11.31 6.85 25.56
CA THR A 721 -11.96 7.50 26.70
C THR A 721 -13.34 6.89 26.99
N GLN A 722 -14.14 6.59 25.96
CA GLN A 722 -15.44 5.95 26.11
C GLN A 722 -15.32 4.51 26.62
N LEU A 723 -14.35 3.73 26.10
CA LEU A 723 -14.05 2.37 26.56
C LEU A 723 -13.58 2.35 28.04
N GLN A 724 -12.64 3.23 28.41
CA GLN A 724 -12.17 3.39 29.80
C GLN A 724 -13.28 3.82 30.76
N ALA A 725 -14.21 4.67 30.31
CA ALA A 725 -15.39 5.07 31.08
C ALA A 725 -16.53 4.04 31.06
N ASN A 726 -16.33 2.88 30.41
CA ASN A 726 -17.34 1.84 30.21
C ASN A 726 -18.65 2.35 29.55
N ASN A 727 -18.54 3.39 28.71
CA ASN A 727 -19.65 4.05 28.03
C ASN A 727 -19.75 3.56 26.58
N LEU A 728 -20.60 2.56 26.34
CA LEU A 728 -20.69 1.87 25.06
C LEU A 728 -21.89 2.26 24.21
N GLN A 729 -22.77 3.13 24.73
CA GLN A 729 -24.06 3.44 24.09
C GLN A 729 -23.90 4.05 22.68
N ASN A 730 -22.73 4.63 22.39
CA ASN A 730 -22.40 5.28 21.12
C ASN A 730 -21.16 4.67 20.43
N LEU A 731 -20.69 3.51 20.89
CA LEU A 731 -19.61 2.76 20.25
C LEU A 731 -20.18 1.64 19.38
N THR A 732 -19.54 1.40 18.24
CA THR A 732 -19.84 0.32 17.30
C THR A 732 -18.54 -0.42 16.98
N GLY A 733 -18.67 -1.67 16.53
CA GLY A 733 -17.52 -2.44 16.04
C GLY A 733 -16.73 -1.66 14.99
N GLU A 734 -17.40 -0.92 14.11
CA GLU A 734 -16.77 -0.06 13.09
C GLU A 734 -15.97 1.12 13.67
N GLN A 735 -16.42 1.76 14.76
CA GLN A 735 -15.65 2.82 15.44
C GLN A 735 -14.44 2.27 16.20
N ILE A 736 -14.52 1.03 16.69
CA ILE A 736 -13.47 0.41 17.47
C ILE A 736 -12.41 -0.24 16.57
N SER A 737 -12.81 -1.20 15.74
CA SER A 737 -11.90 -1.95 14.89
C SER A 737 -11.58 -1.24 13.59
N GLY A 738 -12.59 -0.62 12.98
CA GLY A 738 -12.45 0.05 11.70
C GLY A 738 -11.48 1.24 11.76
N ASP A 739 -11.57 2.10 12.79
CA ASP A 739 -10.62 3.22 12.94
C ASP A 739 -9.19 2.73 13.25
N LEU A 740 -9.02 1.67 14.05
CA LEU A 740 -7.67 1.12 14.31
C LEU A 740 -7.04 0.53 13.04
N LEU A 741 -7.78 -0.29 12.29
CA LEU A 741 -7.29 -0.84 11.01
C LEU A 741 -7.02 0.28 9.99
N THR A 742 -7.85 1.33 9.97
CA THR A 742 -7.66 2.52 9.14
C THR A 742 -6.38 3.28 9.51
N ALA A 743 -6.04 3.36 10.81
CA ALA A 743 -4.85 4.06 11.29
C ALA A 743 -3.56 3.42 10.79
N VAL A 744 -3.47 2.09 10.76
CA VAL A 744 -2.30 1.37 10.24
C VAL A 744 -2.11 1.65 8.75
N ILE A 745 -3.17 1.47 7.93
CA ILE A 745 -3.07 1.65 6.47
C ILE A 745 -2.85 3.12 6.06
N TRP A 746 -3.48 4.08 6.74
CA TRP A 746 -3.21 5.51 6.50
C TRP A 746 -1.82 5.93 6.96
N SER A 747 -1.31 5.39 8.06
CA SER A 747 0.08 5.64 8.51
C SER A 747 1.09 5.11 7.50
N TRP A 748 0.82 3.94 6.89
CA TRP A 748 1.65 3.41 5.80
C TRP A 748 1.67 4.35 4.59
N PHE A 749 0.50 4.84 4.13
CA PHE A 749 0.44 5.80 3.03
C PHE A 749 1.15 7.11 3.35
N ALA A 750 0.88 7.70 4.51
CA ALA A 750 1.53 8.94 4.95
C ALA A 750 3.05 8.78 5.07
N ALA A 751 3.55 7.63 5.54
CA ALA A 751 4.97 7.32 5.60
C ALA A 751 5.62 7.16 4.21
N ALA A 752 4.92 6.51 3.27
CA ALA A 752 5.36 6.38 1.89
C ALA A 752 5.44 7.75 1.18
N GLU A 753 4.42 8.59 1.36
CA GLU A 753 4.34 9.91 0.72
C GLU A 753 5.28 10.93 1.34
N SER A 754 5.41 10.92 2.68
CA SER A 754 6.38 11.73 3.41
C SER A 754 7.80 11.39 2.94
N HIS A 755 8.13 10.10 2.86
CA HIS A 755 9.41 9.66 2.31
C HIS A 755 9.67 10.24 0.91
N ASN A 756 8.74 10.04 -0.03
CA ASN A 756 8.92 10.47 -1.43
C ASN A 756 9.04 12.00 -1.55
N ARG A 757 8.28 12.75 -0.74
CA ARG A 757 8.37 14.22 -0.68
C ARG A 757 9.75 14.69 -0.26
N LEU A 758 10.35 13.99 0.69
CA LEU A 758 11.66 14.31 1.22
C LEU A 758 12.75 13.86 0.23
N SER A 759 12.58 12.71 -0.43
CA SER A 759 13.61 12.07 -1.24
C SER A 759 13.65 12.47 -2.72
N GLN A 760 12.58 13.02 -3.30
CA GLN A 760 12.57 13.41 -4.71
C GLN A 760 13.63 14.48 -5.06
N ASN A 761 13.91 15.43 -4.16
CA ASN A 761 14.65 16.65 -4.52
C ASN A 761 16.13 16.41 -4.78
N GLN A 762 16.84 15.76 -3.86
CA GLN A 762 18.25 15.43 -4.10
C GLN A 762 18.37 14.28 -5.12
N ALA A 763 17.38 13.37 -5.22
CA ALA A 763 17.27 12.41 -6.32
C ALA A 763 17.14 13.05 -7.71
N GLN A 764 16.93 14.36 -7.77
CA GLN A 764 16.65 15.11 -9.01
C GLN A 764 15.44 14.52 -9.75
N MET A 765 14.45 14.10 -8.98
CA MET A 765 13.16 13.58 -9.41
C MET A 765 12.05 14.58 -9.08
N ILE A 766 10.92 14.45 -9.76
CA ILE A 766 9.66 15.05 -9.37
C ILE A 766 8.70 13.88 -9.15
N GLU A 767 8.00 13.86 -8.02
CA GLU A 767 6.97 12.87 -7.70
C GLU A 767 5.73 13.54 -7.06
N ASN A 768 4.55 13.08 -7.50
CA ASN A 768 3.28 13.43 -6.89
C ASN A 768 2.45 12.15 -6.68
N PRO A 769 1.81 11.95 -5.51
CA PRO A 769 0.91 10.82 -5.29
C PRO A 769 -0.27 10.85 -6.29
N GLY A 770 -0.61 9.70 -6.84
CA GLY A 770 -1.75 9.53 -7.74
C GLY A 770 -3.00 9.02 -7.01
N LEU A 771 -3.76 8.14 -7.67
CA LEU A 771 -4.87 7.39 -7.08
C LEU A 771 -4.38 6.00 -6.65
N SER A 772 -4.39 5.74 -5.35
CA SER A 772 -3.84 4.51 -4.77
C SER A 772 -4.78 3.92 -3.71
N TYR A 773 -4.79 2.59 -3.57
CA TYR A 773 -5.46 1.92 -2.46
C TYR A 773 -4.65 0.70 -1.96
N GLY A 774 -4.88 0.37 -0.70
CA GLY A 774 -4.36 -0.83 -0.05
C GLY A 774 -5.34 -1.36 0.99
N LEU A 775 -5.12 -2.60 1.41
CA LEU A 775 -5.96 -3.33 2.34
C LEU A 775 -5.19 -3.59 3.63
N PHE A 776 -5.86 -3.53 4.76
CA PHE A 776 -5.32 -4.00 6.04
C PHE A 776 -6.32 -4.86 6.77
N HIS A 777 -5.94 -6.11 7.02
CA HIS A 777 -6.80 -7.19 7.49
C HIS A 777 -6.47 -7.59 8.93
N ALA A 778 -7.48 -7.75 9.79
CA ALA A 778 -7.43 -8.74 10.85
C ALA A 778 -7.69 -10.11 10.22
N VAL A 779 -6.71 -11.02 10.29
CA VAL A 779 -6.70 -12.24 9.48
C VAL A 779 -7.53 -13.34 10.11
N ALA A 780 -8.33 -14.00 9.29
CA ALA A 780 -9.07 -15.22 9.60
C ALA A 780 -8.48 -16.33 8.71
N GLN A 781 -7.84 -17.32 9.30
CA GLN A 781 -7.13 -18.40 8.59
C GLN A 781 -7.93 -19.71 8.70
N PRO A 782 -8.45 -20.24 7.58
CA PRO A 782 -9.25 -21.46 7.57
C PRO A 782 -8.38 -22.71 7.63
N ILE A 783 -8.85 -23.72 8.36
CA ILE A 783 -8.28 -25.08 8.41
C ILE A 783 -9.26 -26.02 7.70
N TYR A 784 -8.82 -26.58 6.57
CA TYR A 784 -9.61 -27.49 5.74
C TYR A 784 -9.36 -28.96 6.10
N SER A 785 -10.41 -29.77 6.10
CA SER A 785 -10.31 -31.24 6.06
C SER A 785 -11.32 -31.76 5.05
N TRP A 786 -10.87 -32.54 4.06
CA TRP A 786 -11.69 -33.07 2.96
C TRP A 786 -12.64 -32.04 2.31
N GLY A 787 -12.16 -30.82 2.08
CA GLY A 787 -12.94 -29.73 1.47
C GLY A 787 -14.02 -29.12 2.38
N VAL A 788 -13.94 -29.30 3.71
CA VAL A 788 -14.80 -28.63 4.71
C VAL A 788 -13.93 -27.70 5.55
N VAL A 789 -14.37 -26.45 5.76
CA VAL A 789 -13.72 -25.50 6.68
C VAL A 789 -14.05 -25.89 8.13
N ARG A 790 -13.27 -26.80 8.70
CA ARG A 790 -13.51 -27.31 10.07
C ARG A 790 -13.38 -26.21 11.14
N GLN A 791 -12.35 -25.39 11.02
CA GLN A 791 -12.01 -24.33 11.98
C GLN A 791 -11.51 -23.10 11.25
N VAL A 792 -11.67 -21.93 11.86
CA VAL A 792 -11.07 -20.67 11.44
C VAL A 792 -10.35 -20.06 12.63
N THR A 793 -9.05 -19.82 12.49
CA THR A 793 -8.17 -19.22 13.52
C THR A 793 -7.91 -17.75 13.21
N PHE A 794 -7.39 -17.00 14.18
CA PHE A 794 -7.09 -15.57 14.04
C PHE A 794 -5.60 -15.30 14.33
N PRO A 795 -4.69 -15.62 13.40
CA PRO A 795 -3.26 -15.69 13.66
C PRO A 795 -2.55 -14.32 13.80
N GLY A 796 -3.18 -13.24 13.34
CA GLY A 796 -2.57 -11.91 13.34
C GLY A 796 -3.16 -10.95 12.31
N VAL A 797 -2.32 -10.09 11.74
CA VAL A 797 -2.71 -9.05 10.79
C VAL A 797 -1.94 -9.15 9.47
N ASN A 798 -2.57 -8.71 8.36
CA ASN A 798 -1.94 -8.66 7.03
C ASN A 798 -2.18 -7.29 6.40
N ILE A 799 -1.14 -6.73 5.79
CA ILE A 799 -1.25 -5.57 4.90
C ILE A 799 -1.04 -6.05 3.46
N ASP A 800 -1.91 -5.64 2.55
CA ASP A 800 -1.83 -5.95 1.11
C ASP A 800 -2.00 -4.65 0.31
N ILE A 801 -0.92 -4.19 -0.33
CA ILE A 801 -0.92 -2.96 -1.09
C ILE A 801 -1.03 -3.30 -2.59
N GLY A 802 -2.22 -3.70 -3.03
CA GLY A 802 -2.47 -4.09 -4.42
C GLY A 802 -2.41 -2.96 -5.46
N HIS A 803 -2.46 -1.67 -5.09
CA HIS A 803 -2.65 -0.60 -6.09
C HIS A 803 -1.96 0.71 -5.73
N ILE A 804 -0.77 0.94 -6.29
CA ILE A 804 -0.02 2.19 -6.14
C ILE A 804 0.17 2.86 -7.50
N ARG A 805 -0.26 4.13 -7.59
CA ARG A 805 -0.03 5.01 -8.74
C ARG A 805 0.61 6.31 -8.28
N ASN A 806 1.68 6.73 -8.96
CA ASN A 806 2.35 8.01 -8.73
C ASN A 806 2.70 8.64 -10.07
N VAL A 807 2.65 9.96 -10.13
CA VAL A 807 3.15 10.73 -11.28
C VAL A 807 4.60 11.06 -10.97
N SER A 808 5.56 10.42 -11.63
CA SER A 808 6.98 10.64 -11.37
C SER A 808 7.83 10.66 -12.64
N TRP A 809 8.85 11.52 -12.64
CA TRP A 809 9.84 11.59 -13.71
C TRP A 809 11.12 12.30 -13.25
N ALA A 810 12.22 12.07 -13.96
CA ALA A 810 13.49 12.74 -13.69
C ALA A 810 13.49 14.19 -14.19
N LYS A 811 14.03 15.13 -13.40
CA LYS A 811 14.09 16.57 -13.75
C LYS A 811 14.85 16.81 -15.06
N ASP A 812 15.90 16.03 -15.27
CA ASP A 812 16.78 15.97 -16.43
C ASP A 812 16.37 14.92 -17.47
N ASN A 813 15.14 14.39 -17.39
CA ASN A 813 14.57 13.46 -18.38
C ASN A 813 15.39 12.17 -18.60
N ASP A 814 16.19 11.74 -17.62
CA ASP A 814 16.89 10.45 -17.63
C ASP A 814 15.93 9.31 -17.23
N ASP A 815 15.69 8.38 -18.16
CA ASP A 815 14.81 7.22 -18.00
C ASP A 815 15.39 6.17 -17.05
N LYS A 816 16.69 5.89 -17.12
CA LYS A 816 17.40 4.91 -16.26
C LYS A 816 17.42 5.37 -14.81
N LYS A 817 17.52 6.68 -14.59
CA LYS A 817 17.42 7.32 -13.28
C LYS A 817 16.02 7.16 -12.69
N TRP A 818 14.98 7.37 -13.49
CA TRP A 818 13.58 7.12 -13.12
C TRP A 818 13.30 5.64 -12.81
N VAL A 819 13.76 4.71 -13.65
CA VAL A 819 13.66 3.25 -13.40
C VAL A 819 14.37 2.87 -12.09
N SER A 820 15.56 3.42 -11.84
CA SER A 820 16.32 3.16 -10.61
C SER A 820 15.59 3.70 -9.37
N TYR A 821 15.01 4.89 -9.48
CA TYR A 821 14.20 5.51 -8.43
C TYR A 821 12.96 4.69 -8.11
N ASN A 822 12.21 4.25 -9.13
CA ASN A 822 11.00 3.44 -8.96
C ASN A 822 11.28 2.10 -8.27
N ARG A 823 12.35 1.40 -8.66
CA ARG A 823 12.81 0.16 -8.00
C ARG A 823 13.09 0.37 -6.51
N LEU A 824 13.81 1.44 -6.18
CA LEU A 824 14.18 1.77 -4.80
C LEU A 824 12.97 2.19 -3.96
N ARG A 825 12.11 3.04 -4.51
CA ARG A 825 10.85 3.48 -3.90
C ARG A 825 9.96 2.29 -3.53
N GLY A 826 9.87 1.28 -4.39
CA GLY A 826 9.18 0.03 -4.09
C GLY A 826 9.84 -0.73 -2.93
N GLN A 827 11.15 -0.98 -2.98
CA GLN A 827 11.86 -1.64 -1.87
C GLN A 827 11.63 -0.94 -0.52
N TYR A 828 11.57 0.40 -0.50
CA TYR A 828 11.22 1.18 0.68
C TYR A 828 9.79 0.93 1.17
N MET A 829 8.82 1.01 0.27
CA MET A 829 7.41 0.76 0.59
C MET A 829 7.19 -0.66 1.11
N SER A 830 7.90 -1.66 0.59
CA SER A 830 7.77 -3.01 1.12
C SER A 830 8.39 -3.17 2.53
N ALA A 831 9.39 -2.35 2.88
CA ALA A 831 9.85 -2.31 4.25
C ALA A 831 8.79 -1.70 5.20
N LEU A 832 8.03 -0.68 4.75
CA LEU A 832 6.93 -0.13 5.54
C LEU A 832 5.83 -1.16 5.84
N GLU A 833 5.63 -2.17 4.98
CA GLU A 833 4.58 -3.18 5.15
C GLU A 833 4.74 -4.00 6.42
N HIS A 834 5.97 -4.31 6.85
CA HIS A 834 6.19 -4.96 8.15
C HIS A 834 6.43 -3.94 9.27
N ALA A 835 7.19 -2.87 9.01
CA ALA A 835 7.60 -1.93 10.05
C ALA A 835 6.43 -1.13 10.65
N VAL A 836 5.40 -0.81 9.85
CA VAL A 836 4.23 -0.06 10.35
C VAL A 836 3.37 -0.95 11.27
N PRO A 837 2.94 -2.17 10.88
CA PRO A 837 2.27 -3.09 11.80
C PRO A 837 3.10 -3.46 13.03
N GLU A 838 4.39 -3.81 12.89
CA GLU A 838 5.26 -4.10 14.05
C GLU A 838 5.20 -2.98 15.08
N ARG A 839 5.28 -1.72 14.63
CA ARG A 839 5.21 -0.55 15.51
C ARG A 839 3.84 -0.36 16.18
N PHE A 840 2.75 -0.68 15.50
CA PHE A 840 1.39 -0.53 16.03
C PHE A 840 0.99 -1.63 17.02
N PHE A 841 1.55 -2.84 16.88
CA PHE A 841 1.10 -4.03 17.64
C PHE A 841 2.12 -4.60 18.64
N ASN A 842 3.40 -4.23 18.56
CA ASN A 842 4.40 -4.64 19.54
C ASN A 842 4.52 -3.62 20.69
N ASP A 843 4.44 -4.10 21.93
CA ASP A 843 4.59 -3.29 23.14
C ASP A 843 6.01 -3.48 23.74
N PRO A 844 6.88 -2.45 23.71
CA PRO A 844 8.23 -2.50 24.30
C PRO A 844 8.26 -2.71 25.82
N GLN A 845 7.11 -2.63 26.52
CA GLN A 845 7.00 -2.97 27.94
C GLN A 845 6.71 -4.46 28.18
N LYS A 846 6.18 -5.17 27.18
CA LYS A 846 5.83 -6.60 27.25
C LYS A 846 6.84 -7.49 26.50
N CYS A 847 7.54 -6.94 25.52
CA CYS A 847 8.55 -7.65 24.74
C CYS A 847 9.71 -6.75 24.33
N ASN A 848 10.88 -7.35 24.08
CA ASN A 848 12.02 -6.69 23.48
C ASN A 848 11.83 -6.62 21.98
N LEU A 849 11.68 -5.41 21.42
CA LEU A 849 11.75 -5.23 19.97
C LEU A 849 13.03 -5.89 19.46
N GLN A 850 12.92 -6.62 18.35
CA GLN A 850 14.08 -7.20 17.66
C GLN A 850 15.16 -6.10 17.52
N GLY A 851 16.42 -6.44 17.77
CA GLY A 851 17.50 -5.45 17.72
C GLY A 851 17.52 -4.37 18.82
N ASN A 852 16.62 -4.35 19.82
CA ASN A 852 16.72 -3.41 20.94
C ASN A 852 18.13 -3.45 21.56
N SER A 853 18.82 -2.30 21.61
CA SER A 853 20.20 -2.18 22.10
C SER A 853 20.31 -2.36 23.62
N ASN A 854 19.23 -2.08 24.36
CA ASN A 854 19.09 -2.30 25.79
C ASN A 854 17.90 -3.23 26.04
N PRO A 855 18.01 -4.55 25.75
CA PRO A 855 16.93 -5.48 25.98
C PRO A 855 16.64 -5.59 27.48
N ILE A 856 15.38 -5.43 27.85
CA ILE A 856 14.90 -5.60 29.22
C ILE A 856 15.04 -7.09 29.56
N ALA A 857 15.93 -7.40 30.49
CA ALA A 857 16.21 -8.76 30.92
C ALA A 857 14.93 -9.43 31.47
N GLY A 858 14.60 -10.61 30.95
CA GLY A 858 13.40 -11.37 31.31
C GLY A 858 12.19 -11.17 30.39
N LEU A 859 12.19 -10.16 29.49
CA LEU A 859 11.15 -10.05 28.46
C LEU A 859 11.52 -10.87 27.20
N PRO A 860 10.53 -11.54 26.55
CA PRO A 860 10.74 -12.25 25.29
C PRO A 860 11.00 -11.28 24.12
N GLU A 861 11.53 -11.76 23.00
CA GLU A 861 11.56 -10.98 21.75
C GLU A 861 10.13 -10.71 21.25
N CYS A 862 9.90 -9.52 20.67
CA CYS A 862 8.61 -9.17 20.07
C CYS A 862 8.35 -9.94 18.78
N PRO A 863 7.08 -10.29 18.47
CA PRO A 863 6.69 -10.84 17.18
C PRO A 863 7.15 -9.96 16.01
N GLN A 864 7.67 -10.59 14.96
CA GLN A 864 8.09 -9.89 13.75
C GLN A 864 7.00 -9.93 12.67
N GLY A 865 6.89 -8.83 11.94
CA GLY A 865 6.18 -8.77 10.67
C GLY A 865 7.09 -9.22 9.54
N ILE A 866 6.52 -9.90 8.55
CA ILE A 866 7.26 -10.42 7.39
C ILE A 866 6.72 -9.79 6.12
N SER A 867 7.53 -8.93 5.52
CA SER A 867 7.36 -8.40 4.16
C SER A 867 8.25 -9.16 3.18
N SER A 868 7.98 -8.97 1.89
CA SER A 868 8.79 -9.50 0.79
C SER A 868 10.28 -9.14 0.92
N VAL A 869 10.59 -7.89 1.28
CA VAL A 869 11.98 -7.49 1.53
C VAL A 869 12.51 -8.13 2.81
N LYS A 870 11.81 -8.06 3.95
CA LYS A 870 12.30 -8.65 5.22
C LYS A 870 12.58 -10.16 5.09
N ALA A 871 11.74 -10.90 4.38
CA ALA A 871 11.93 -12.32 4.11
C ALA A 871 13.23 -12.64 3.36
N LEU A 872 13.56 -11.87 2.31
CA LEU A 872 14.82 -12.01 1.57
C LEU A 872 16.05 -11.75 2.45
N GLY A 873 15.91 -10.88 3.45
CA GLY A 873 16.97 -10.53 4.41
C GLY A 873 17.19 -11.62 5.44
N ILE A 874 16.10 -12.17 5.98
CA ILE A 874 16.12 -13.32 6.89
C ILE A 874 16.76 -14.52 6.19
N ALA A 875 16.34 -14.84 4.96
CA ALA A 875 16.93 -15.93 4.19
C ALA A 875 18.44 -15.73 3.96
N ALA A 876 18.86 -14.50 3.68
CA ALA A 876 20.27 -14.18 3.50
C ALA A 876 21.07 -14.21 4.82
N ALA A 877 20.47 -13.84 5.96
CA ALA A 877 21.03 -14.03 7.32
C ALA A 877 21.18 -15.51 7.68
N GLN A 878 20.27 -16.35 7.20
CA GLN A 878 20.35 -17.82 7.31
C GLN A 878 21.35 -18.46 6.34
N GLY A 879 22.01 -17.66 5.48
CA GLY A 879 23.00 -18.15 4.53
C GLY A 879 22.41 -18.89 3.32
N GLN A 880 21.12 -18.73 3.03
CA GLN A 880 20.51 -19.26 1.81
C GLN A 880 21.08 -18.55 0.55
N LYS A 881 21.00 -19.21 -0.60
CA LYS A 881 21.18 -18.50 -1.87
C LYS A 881 20.00 -17.55 -2.10
N ILE A 882 20.29 -16.36 -2.61
CA ILE A 882 19.30 -15.40 -3.07
C ILE A 882 19.48 -15.27 -4.57
N TYR A 883 18.45 -15.59 -5.34
CA TYR A 883 18.43 -15.56 -6.80
C TYR A 883 17.84 -14.24 -7.27
N THR A 884 18.48 -13.58 -8.25
CA THR A 884 17.79 -12.64 -9.14
C THR A 884 17.76 -13.19 -10.56
N ILE A 885 16.60 -13.72 -10.92
CA ILE A 885 16.32 -14.35 -12.19
C ILE A 885 15.89 -13.25 -13.16
N THR A 886 16.86 -12.73 -13.92
CA THR A 886 16.60 -11.82 -15.05
C THR A 886 16.16 -12.61 -16.28
N ARG A 887 15.58 -11.94 -17.29
CA ARG A 887 15.29 -12.55 -18.61
C ARG A 887 16.50 -13.28 -19.23
N LYS A 888 17.72 -12.77 -19.01
CA LYS A 888 18.96 -13.44 -19.46
C LYS A 888 19.17 -14.75 -18.70
N VAL A 889 19.16 -14.72 -17.37
CA VAL A 889 19.34 -15.92 -16.52
C VAL A 889 18.27 -16.96 -16.83
N TYR A 890 17.01 -16.54 -17.00
CA TYR A 890 15.90 -17.43 -17.31
C TYR A 890 16.03 -18.06 -18.71
N SER A 891 16.43 -17.29 -19.73
CA SER A 891 16.66 -17.84 -21.08
C SER A 891 17.84 -18.83 -21.15
N GLN A 892 18.82 -18.67 -20.26
CA GLN A 892 19.97 -19.58 -20.15
C GLN A 892 19.65 -20.82 -19.28
N ASN A 893 18.71 -20.69 -18.34
CA ASN A 893 18.33 -21.74 -17.39
C ASN A 893 16.79 -21.88 -17.31
N PRO A 894 16.11 -22.35 -18.37
CA PRO A 894 14.64 -22.39 -18.40
C PRO A 894 14.00 -23.30 -17.34
N GLY A 895 14.76 -24.24 -16.78
CA GLY A 895 14.33 -25.10 -15.66
C GLY A 895 14.52 -24.51 -14.26
N ILE A 896 15.09 -23.30 -14.12
CA ILE A 896 15.55 -22.74 -12.83
C ILE A 896 14.46 -22.71 -11.74
N VAL A 897 13.21 -22.42 -12.11
CA VAL A 897 12.09 -22.41 -11.16
C VAL A 897 11.84 -23.81 -10.58
N THR A 898 11.80 -24.82 -11.44
CA THR A 898 11.53 -26.22 -11.03
C THR A 898 12.73 -26.95 -10.43
N SER A 899 13.95 -26.40 -10.55
CA SER A 899 15.16 -27.01 -9.98
C SER A 899 15.65 -26.26 -8.74
N ALA A 900 16.00 -24.98 -8.90
CA ALA A 900 16.61 -24.16 -7.87
C ALA A 900 15.62 -23.63 -6.82
N LEU A 901 14.32 -23.57 -7.16
CA LEU A 901 13.24 -23.09 -6.29
C LEU A 901 12.23 -24.21 -5.93
N SER A 902 12.62 -25.47 -6.09
CA SER A 902 11.78 -26.65 -5.86
C SER A 902 11.31 -26.83 -4.41
N ALA A 903 11.93 -26.14 -3.46
CA ALA A 903 11.55 -26.13 -2.04
C ALA A 903 10.34 -25.22 -1.73
N HIS A 904 9.96 -24.32 -2.65
CA HIS A 904 8.80 -23.43 -2.50
C HIS A 904 7.51 -24.10 -2.95
N SER A 905 6.38 -23.64 -2.42
CA SER A 905 5.07 -24.14 -2.82
C SER A 905 4.79 -23.95 -4.32
N TYR A 906 3.92 -24.82 -4.86
CA TYR A 906 3.51 -24.80 -6.25
C TYR A 906 2.99 -23.43 -6.71
N ASP A 907 2.21 -22.74 -5.88
CA ASP A 907 1.64 -21.42 -6.19
C ASP A 907 2.75 -20.35 -6.33
N THR A 908 3.72 -20.32 -5.40
CA THR A 908 4.91 -19.46 -5.48
C THR A 908 5.72 -19.76 -6.75
N GLN A 909 6.03 -21.03 -7.03
CA GLN A 909 6.73 -21.43 -8.25
C GLN A 909 5.98 -20.97 -9.52
N ASN A 910 4.65 -21.13 -9.55
CA ASN A 910 3.83 -20.74 -10.70
C ASN A 910 3.78 -19.22 -10.91
N ARG A 911 3.67 -18.41 -9.85
CA ARG A 911 3.69 -16.93 -9.95
C ARG A 911 5.05 -16.40 -10.39
N VAL A 912 6.14 -16.98 -9.87
CA VAL A 912 7.51 -16.69 -10.29
C VAL A 912 7.67 -17.00 -11.78
N GLN A 913 7.23 -18.20 -12.20
CA GLN A 913 7.23 -18.62 -13.60
C GLN A 913 6.48 -17.64 -14.51
N GLN A 914 5.23 -17.33 -14.19
CA GLN A 914 4.40 -16.38 -14.95
C GLN A 914 5.02 -14.98 -15.06
N SER A 915 5.69 -14.51 -14.01
CA SER A 915 6.40 -13.22 -14.00
C SER A 915 7.61 -13.23 -14.95
N LEU A 916 8.37 -14.33 -14.96
CA LEU A 916 9.53 -14.50 -15.85
C LEU A 916 9.11 -14.65 -17.32
N ASP A 917 7.99 -15.30 -17.59
CA ASP A 917 7.48 -15.54 -18.95
C ASP A 917 7.02 -14.23 -19.64
N VAL A 918 6.51 -13.24 -18.89
CA VAL A 918 6.28 -11.87 -19.41
C VAL A 918 7.53 -10.99 -19.42
N GLY A 919 8.66 -11.50 -18.96
CA GLY A 919 9.96 -10.81 -18.99
C GLY A 919 10.26 -9.91 -17.80
N TYR A 920 9.51 -10.01 -16.70
CA TYR A 920 9.88 -9.36 -15.44
C TYR A 920 11.13 -10.03 -14.81
N GLU A 921 11.83 -9.26 -14.00
CA GLU A 921 12.98 -9.69 -13.20
C GLU A 921 12.47 -10.14 -11.81
N VAL A 922 12.70 -11.40 -11.45
CA VAL A 922 12.28 -11.94 -10.14
C VAL A 922 13.45 -12.02 -9.18
N THR A 923 13.29 -11.57 -7.93
CA THR A 923 14.25 -11.85 -6.83
C THR A 923 13.58 -12.67 -5.74
N ILE A 924 14.14 -13.83 -5.41
CA ILE A 924 13.58 -14.84 -4.47
C ILE A 924 14.72 -15.61 -3.77
N HIS A 925 14.47 -16.13 -2.56
CA HIS A 925 15.42 -16.97 -1.82
C HIS A 925 15.30 -18.46 -2.16
N GLU A 926 16.25 -19.29 -1.72
CA GLU A 926 16.37 -20.71 -2.10
C GLU A 926 15.24 -21.61 -1.54
N SER A 927 14.81 -21.38 -0.30
CA SER A 927 13.80 -22.19 0.37
C SER A 927 12.97 -21.38 1.39
N PRO A 928 11.71 -21.77 1.69
CA PRO A 928 10.86 -21.08 2.65
C PRO A 928 11.57 -20.79 3.97
N ILE A 929 11.43 -19.56 4.48
CA ILE A 929 11.90 -19.20 5.83
C ILE A 929 10.80 -19.51 6.85
N ALA A 930 11.17 -19.65 8.12
CA ALA A 930 10.25 -19.59 9.25
C ALA A 930 10.68 -18.45 10.17
N GLU A 931 9.72 -17.62 10.60
CA GLU A 931 9.94 -16.49 11.51
C GLU A 931 8.65 -16.17 12.27
N SER A 932 8.75 -16.02 13.60
CA SER A 932 7.65 -15.63 14.51
C SER A 932 6.34 -16.44 14.39
N GLY A 933 6.37 -17.64 13.79
CA GLY A 933 5.19 -18.48 13.54
C GLY A 933 4.66 -18.45 12.09
N TRP A 934 5.16 -17.54 11.25
CA TRP A 934 4.94 -17.55 9.80
C TRP A 934 5.96 -18.45 9.10
N MET A 935 5.57 -19.06 7.98
CA MET A 935 6.46 -19.84 7.11
C MET A 935 6.12 -19.59 5.65
N GLY A 936 7.14 -19.35 4.81
CA GLY A 936 6.94 -19.19 3.37
C GLY A 936 8.06 -18.44 2.64
N ALA A 937 7.78 -18.12 1.38
CA ALA A 937 8.58 -17.28 0.49
C ALA A 937 8.26 -15.79 0.61
N GLY A 938 9.26 -14.94 0.45
CA GLY A 938 9.07 -13.54 0.06
C GLY A 938 9.89 -13.24 -1.19
N TYR A 939 9.28 -12.58 -2.18
CA TYR A 939 9.90 -12.32 -3.46
C TYR A 939 9.41 -11.02 -4.10
N THR A 940 10.18 -10.51 -5.07
CA THR A 940 9.81 -9.33 -5.85
C THR A 940 9.78 -9.68 -7.34
N ALA A 941 8.81 -9.14 -8.07
CA ALA A 941 8.76 -9.18 -9.53
C ALA A 941 8.78 -7.75 -10.07
N ILE A 942 9.79 -7.41 -10.87
CA ILE A 942 10.09 -6.04 -11.29
C ILE A 942 10.10 -5.95 -12.82
N ASP A 943 9.39 -4.98 -13.38
CA ASP A 943 9.56 -4.61 -14.78
C ASP A 943 10.90 -3.87 -14.97
N PRO A 944 11.86 -4.44 -15.73
CA PRO A 944 13.16 -3.80 -15.93
C PRO A 944 13.09 -2.52 -16.78
N ALA A 945 12.01 -2.28 -17.54
CA ALA A 945 11.86 -1.10 -18.40
C ALA A 945 11.27 0.12 -17.68
N THR A 946 10.47 -0.07 -16.64
CA THR A 946 9.80 1.02 -15.89
C THR A 946 10.17 1.08 -14.41
N GLY A 947 10.71 -0.01 -13.84
CA GLY A 947 10.90 -0.15 -12.41
C GLY A 947 9.61 -0.36 -11.62
N ALA A 948 8.47 -0.57 -12.30
CA ALA A 948 7.24 -1.05 -11.68
C ALA A 948 7.47 -2.41 -10.99
N GLY A 949 6.69 -2.71 -9.95
CA GLY A 949 6.94 -3.88 -9.11
C GLY A 949 5.71 -4.50 -8.46
N ALA A 950 5.82 -5.81 -8.20
CA ALA A 950 5.08 -6.55 -7.19
C ALA A 950 6.06 -6.99 -6.08
N TYR A 951 5.59 -6.92 -4.85
CA TYR A 951 6.33 -7.30 -3.65
C TYR A 951 5.43 -8.29 -2.91
N THR A 952 5.65 -9.57 -3.15
CA THR A 952 4.70 -10.64 -2.78
C THR A 952 5.28 -11.57 -1.72
N ILE A 953 4.47 -11.87 -0.70
CA ILE A 953 4.71 -12.96 0.25
C ILE A 953 3.85 -14.18 -0.08
N GLU A 954 4.30 -15.35 0.34
CA GLU A 954 3.57 -16.60 0.19
C GLU A 954 2.18 -16.54 0.84
N GLY A 955 1.20 -17.14 0.17
CA GLY A 955 -0.22 -16.87 0.38
C GLY A 955 -0.82 -15.88 -0.63
N GLY A 956 0.03 -15.21 -1.43
CA GLY A 956 -0.37 -14.41 -2.59
C GLY A 956 -0.61 -12.92 -2.31
N SER A 957 -0.36 -12.47 -1.07
CA SER A 957 -0.55 -11.09 -0.67
C SER A 957 0.59 -10.19 -1.17
N ASN A 958 0.27 -9.02 -1.73
CA ASN A 958 1.27 -8.00 -2.06
C ASN A 958 1.56 -7.13 -0.83
N GLY A 959 2.12 -7.74 0.22
CA GLY A 959 2.62 -6.98 1.34
C GLY A 959 3.26 -7.79 2.45
N ALA A 960 2.69 -7.71 3.66
CA ALA A 960 3.29 -8.31 4.85
C ALA A 960 2.30 -8.94 5.82
N PHE A 961 2.79 -9.87 6.64
CA PHE A 961 2.03 -10.58 7.66
C PHE A 961 2.70 -10.44 9.03
N THR A 962 1.94 -10.13 10.09
CA THR A 962 2.47 -10.04 11.47
C THR A 962 1.70 -10.99 12.37
N VAL A 963 2.39 -11.98 12.94
CA VAL A 963 1.84 -13.01 13.81
C VAL A 963 1.60 -12.44 15.22
N GLY A 964 0.62 -12.99 15.96
CA GLY A 964 0.59 -12.86 17.42
C GLY A 964 0.11 -11.51 17.94
N ALA A 965 -0.39 -10.63 17.08
CA ALA A 965 -1.14 -9.46 17.50
C ALA A 965 -2.40 -9.92 18.26
N GLN A 966 -2.36 -9.95 19.59
CA GLN A 966 -3.51 -10.30 20.44
C GLN A 966 -4.70 -9.37 20.18
N MET A 967 -4.41 -8.14 19.77
CA MET A 967 -5.38 -7.20 19.22
C MET A 967 -6.15 -7.73 18.00
N ALA A 968 -5.58 -8.56 17.13
CA ALA A 968 -6.31 -9.13 15.98
C ALA A 968 -7.44 -10.09 16.40
N ILE A 969 -7.20 -10.89 17.44
CA ILE A 969 -8.20 -11.78 18.05
C ILE A 969 -9.32 -10.90 18.66
N LEU A 970 -8.92 -9.91 19.47
CA LEU A 970 -9.84 -8.93 20.09
C LEU A 970 -10.67 -8.17 19.04
N LEU A 971 -10.06 -7.67 17.96
CA LEU A 971 -10.73 -6.94 16.87
C LEU A 971 -11.78 -7.81 16.16
N SER A 972 -11.41 -9.06 15.83
CA SER A 972 -12.29 -10.02 15.17
C SER A 972 -13.52 -10.34 16.03
N ILE A 973 -13.29 -10.53 17.34
CA ILE A 973 -14.35 -10.82 18.32
C ILE A 973 -15.21 -9.58 18.61
N THR A 974 -14.64 -8.37 18.62
CA THR A 974 -15.39 -7.13 18.86
C THR A 974 -16.40 -6.88 17.74
N ILE A 975 -16.03 -7.13 16.48
CA ILE A 975 -16.95 -7.03 15.33
C ILE A 975 -18.07 -8.06 15.45
N ALA A 976 -17.72 -9.30 15.79
CA ALA A 976 -18.68 -10.37 16.01
C ALA A 976 -19.70 -10.01 17.11
N LEU A 977 -19.27 -9.36 18.19
CA LEU A 977 -20.13 -8.90 19.28
C LEU A 977 -21.10 -7.78 18.89
N TYR A 978 -20.63 -6.72 18.23
CA TYR A 978 -21.50 -5.61 17.86
C TYR A 978 -22.54 -5.99 16.79
N ALA A 979 -22.30 -7.05 16.02
CA ALA A 979 -23.30 -7.62 15.12
C ALA A 979 -24.40 -8.43 15.86
N VAL A 980 -24.10 -8.94 17.06
CA VAL A 980 -25.00 -9.81 17.87
C VAL A 980 -25.84 -9.01 18.87
N THR A 981 -25.30 -7.93 19.44
CA THR A 981 -25.89 -7.28 20.64
C THR A 981 -27.08 -6.34 20.37
N ILE A 982 -27.25 -5.83 19.14
CA ILE A 982 -28.34 -4.90 18.81
C ILE A 982 -29.71 -5.59 18.64
N PRO A 983 -29.84 -6.77 17.98
CA PRO A 983 -31.14 -7.43 17.81
C PRO A 983 -31.59 -8.26 19.03
N ALA A 984 -30.66 -8.83 19.79
CA ALA A 984 -30.94 -9.99 20.65
C ALA A 984 -31.35 -9.69 22.10
N GLY A 985 -31.31 -8.43 22.55
CA GLY A 985 -31.69 -8.04 23.92
C GLY A 985 -30.82 -8.64 25.04
N VAL A 986 -29.66 -9.21 24.70
CA VAL A 986 -28.71 -9.82 25.64
C VAL A 986 -28.11 -8.74 26.54
N GLY A 987 -28.06 -9.02 27.86
CA GLY A 987 -27.81 -8.02 28.90
C GLY A 987 -26.53 -7.20 28.73
N THR A 988 -26.63 -5.91 29.06
CA THR A 988 -25.60 -4.86 28.89
C THR A 988 -24.27 -5.08 29.63
N ALA A 989 -24.18 -6.09 30.49
CA ALA A 989 -22.96 -6.43 31.21
C ALA A 989 -21.88 -7.07 30.32
N PHE A 990 -22.26 -7.82 29.28
CA PHE A 990 -21.27 -8.56 28.46
C PHE A 990 -20.36 -7.63 27.63
N PRO A 991 -20.89 -6.63 26.89
CA PRO A 991 -20.05 -5.72 26.13
C PRO A 991 -19.18 -4.84 27.04
N ALA A 992 -19.63 -4.55 28.26
CA ALA A 992 -18.91 -3.76 29.27
C ALA A 992 -17.55 -4.35 29.65
N TYR A 993 -17.50 -5.61 30.09
CA TYR A 993 -16.24 -6.20 30.54
C TYR A 993 -15.23 -6.38 29.40
N LEU A 994 -15.68 -6.81 28.22
CA LEU A 994 -14.80 -6.91 27.05
C LEU A 994 -14.34 -5.53 26.55
N SER A 995 -15.17 -4.49 26.69
CA SER A 995 -14.76 -3.13 26.38
C SER A 995 -13.73 -2.57 27.34
N ILE A 996 -13.70 -3.01 28.60
CA ILE A 996 -12.65 -2.65 29.57
C ILE A 996 -11.32 -3.39 29.27
N ALA A 997 -11.39 -4.69 28.96
CA ALA A 997 -10.21 -5.45 28.53
C ALA A 997 -9.63 -4.90 27.21
N PHE A 998 -10.51 -4.61 26.26
CA PHE A 998 -10.16 -3.91 25.02
C PHE A 998 -9.68 -2.48 25.30
N ALA A 999 -10.27 -1.74 26.27
CA ALA A 999 -9.78 -0.41 26.67
C ALA A 999 -8.32 -0.44 27.08
N GLY A 1000 -7.90 -1.47 27.82
CA GLY A 1000 -6.51 -1.68 28.20
C GLY A 1000 -5.60 -1.79 26.98
N GLU A 1001 -5.75 -2.85 26.19
CA GLU A 1001 -4.88 -3.10 25.02
C GLU A 1001 -5.00 -2.02 23.93
N PHE A 1002 -6.17 -1.41 23.75
CA PHE A 1002 -6.37 -0.25 22.89
C PHE A 1002 -5.70 1.01 23.45
N SER A 1003 -5.70 1.22 24.77
CA SER A 1003 -4.90 2.30 25.39
C SER A 1003 -3.40 2.06 25.22
N HIS A 1004 -2.94 0.82 25.26
CA HIS A 1004 -1.54 0.48 24.97
C HIS A 1004 -1.20 0.74 23.50
N ALA A 1005 -1.94 0.18 22.55
CA ALA A 1005 -1.76 0.42 21.11
C ALA A 1005 -1.84 1.92 20.75
N LEU A 1006 -2.78 2.63 21.37
CA LEU A 1006 -2.93 4.07 21.19
C LEU A 1006 -1.79 4.85 21.87
N SER A 1007 -1.26 4.42 23.02
CA SER A 1007 -0.08 5.04 23.64
C SER A 1007 1.20 4.93 22.80
N LEU A 1008 1.30 3.91 21.92
CA LEU A 1008 2.39 3.74 20.95
C LEU A 1008 2.24 4.67 19.72
N TYR A 1009 0.99 5.11 19.45
CA TYR A 1009 0.62 6.09 18.42
C TYR A 1009 0.58 7.53 18.96
N GLU A 1010 0.25 7.72 20.24
CA GLU A 1010 0.28 8.97 20.98
C GLU A 1010 1.69 9.37 21.41
N GLY A 1011 2.54 8.38 21.70
CA GLY A 1011 3.88 8.56 22.23
C GLY A 1011 4.61 9.62 21.43
N ASP A 1012 4.82 10.76 22.10
CA ASP A 1012 5.09 12.12 21.61
C ASP A 1012 5.37 12.29 20.11
N GLU A 1013 4.93 13.40 19.50
CA GLU A 1013 5.42 13.78 18.16
C GLU A 1013 6.95 13.69 18.07
N GLU A 1014 7.64 13.95 19.18
CA GLU A 1014 9.07 13.77 19.42
C GLU A 1014 9.55 12.30 19.34
N LYS A 1015 8.84 11.34 19.94
CA LYS A 1015 9.15 9.89 19.86
C LYS A 1015 8.78 9.33 18.48
N LEU A 1016 7.67 9.79 17.90
CA LEU A 1016 7.28 9.45 16.54
C LEU A 1016 8.29 9.97 15.51
N ALA A 1017 8.78 11.21 15.68
CA ALA A 1017 9.87 11.79 14.92
C ALA A 1017 11.22 11.10 15.16
N CYS A 1018 11.54 10.66 16.38
CA CYS A 1018 12.76 9.92 16.67
C CYS A 1018 12.76 8.52 16.04
N PHE A 1019 11.64 7.78 16.09
CA PHE A 1019 11.52 6.48 15.41
C PHE A 1019 11.52 6.64 13.89
N TRP A 1020 10.70 7.54 13.34
CA TRP A 1020 10.73 7.82 11.90
C TRP A 1020 12.12 8.27 11.48
N GLY A 1021 12.78 9.06 12.33
CA GLY A 1021 14.18 9.40 12.21
C GLY A 1021 15.11 8.19 12.12
N GLY A 1022 15.02 7.24 13.05
CA GLY A 1022 15.76 5.96 13.03
C GLY A 1022 15.46 5.09 11.80
N PHE A 1023 14.20 5.04 11.37
CA PHE A 1023 13.76 4.31 10.19
C PHE A 1023 14.16 5.00 8.88
N PHE A 1024 14.25 6.34 8.86
CA PHE A 1024 14.82 7.06 7.73
C PHE A 1024 16.34 6.90 7.69
N PHE A 1025 17.05 6.99 8.83
CA PHE A 1025 18.45 6.57 8.96
C PHE A 1025 18.66 5.16 8.39
N ALA A 1026 17.73 4.25 8.64
CA ALA A 1026 17.79 2.88 8.17
C ALA A 1026 17.82 2.79 6.64
N MET A 1027 16.81 3.35 6.01
CA MET A 1027 16.58 3.17 4.58
C MET A 1027 17.56 3.97 3.71
N GLY A 1028 18.41 4.80 4.34
CA GLY A 1028 19.46 5.54 3.68
C GLY A 1028 20.60 4.67 3.18
N GLY A 1029 21.12 3.78 4.02
CA GLY A 1029 22.20 2.89 3.59
C GLY A 1029 21.80 2.00 2.40
N ILE A 1030 20.51 1.62 2.32
CA ILE A 1030 19.92 0.83 1.23
C ILE A 1030 20.03 1.55 -0.10
N SER A 1031 19.63 2.81 -0.11
CA SER A 1031 19.49 3.61 -1.33
C SER A 1031 20.84 3.94 -1.94
N LEU A 1032 21.82 4.23 -1.07
CA LEU A 1032 23.23 4.35 -1.41
C LEU A 1032 23.74 3.09 -2.12
N LEU A 1033 23.48 1.92 -1.54
CA LEU A 1033 23.78 0.62 -2.14
C LEU A 1033 23.02 0.37 -3.44
N ALA A 1034 21.77 0.81 -3.53
CA ALA A 1034 20.95 0.67 -4.72
C ALA A 1034 21.59 1.33 -5.94
N GLY A 1035 21.99 2.60 -5.84
CA GLY A 1035 22.58 3.32 -6.99
C GLY A 1035 24.00 2.89 -7.35
N VAL A 1036 24.83 2.61 -6.34
CA VAL A 1036 26.17 2.01 -6.52
C VAL A 1036 26.09 0.77 -7.39
N LEU A 1037 25.07 -0.06 -7.14
CA LEU A 1037 24.82 -1.28 -7.89
C LEU A 1037 24.02 -1.04 -9.19
N THR A 1038 23.10 -0.07 -9.33
CA THR A 1038 22.44 0.16 -10.65
C THR A 1038 23.40 0.70 -11.69
N GLY A 1039 24.51 1.34 -11.28
CA GLY A 1039 25.27 2.22 -12.17
C GLY A 1039 24.65 3.62 -12.23
N GLY A 1040 23.47 3.83 -11.65
CA GLY A 1040 22.97 5.13 -11.21
C GLY A 1040 23.65 5.53 -9.91
N VAL A 1041 24.99 5.57 -9.91
CA VAL A 1041 25.80 5.82 -8.70
C VAL A 1041 25.39 7.14 -8.07
N LEU A 1042 25.17 8.19 -8.87
CA LEU A 1042 24.58 9.44 -8.40
C LEU A 1042 23.20 9.22 -7.76
N THR A 1043 22.25 8.56 -8.42
CA THR A 1043 20.89 8.40 -7.87
C THR A 1043 20.87 7.69 -6.51
N GLY A 1044 21.72 6.68 -6.29
CA GLY A 1044 21.84 6.05 -4.97
C GLY A 1044 22.53 6.94 -3.94
N LEU A 1045 23.67 7.55 -4.31
CA LEU A 1045 24.36 8.56 -3.51
C LEU A 1045 23.38 9.63 -3.03
N THR A 1046 22.55 10.16 -3.93
CA THR A 1046 21.56 11.21 -3.64
C THR A 1046 20.48 10.77 -2.65
N MET A 1047 19.88 9.59 -2.85
CA MET A 1047 18.74 9.16 -2.04
C MET A 1047 19.18 8.62 -0.69
N GLY A 1048 20.23 7.80 -0.63
CA GLY A 1048 20.66 7.25 0.65
C GLY A 1048 21.20 8.29 1.61
N PHE A 1049 21.68 9.38 1.05
CA PHE A 1049 22.01 10.58 1.76
C PHE A 1049 20.76 11.31 2.34
N LEU A 1050 19.66 11.46 1.59
CA LEU A 1050 18.38 12.08 2.03
C LEU A 1050 17.75 11.42 3.25
N PHE A 1051 17.52 10.12 3.10
CA PHE A 1051 17.00 9.23 4.13
C PHE A 1051 17.75 9.45 5.44
N TRP A 1052 19.06 9.66 5.37
CA TRP A 1052 19.92 9.72 6.54
C TRP A 1052 19.88 11.01 7.37
N MET A 1053 19.07 12.04 7.03
CA MET A 1053 19.19 13.34 7.71
C MET A 1053 17.95 13.80 8.49
N LEU A 1054 16.82 13.16 8.26
CA LEU A 1054 15.53 13.52 8.85
C LEU A 1054 15.47 13.53 10.40
N PRO A 1055 16.05 12.56 11.15
CA PRO A 1055 16.04 12.58 12.64
C PRO A 1055 16.68 13.81 13.28
N GLY A 1056 17.74 14.35 12.68
CA GLY A 1056 18.45 15.51 13.24
C GLY A 1056 17.63 16.79 13.20
N ILE A 1057 16.44 16.76 12.56
CA ILE A 1057 15.80 17.97 12.07
C ILE A 1057 14.26 17.98 12.15
N PHE A 1058 13.62 16.86 12.48
CA PHE A 1058 12.21 16.86 12.94
C PHE A 1058 12.05 17.27 14.42
N ILE A 1059 13.14 17.70 15.06
CA ILE A 1059 13.20 18.03 16.48
C ILE A 1059 13.20 19.56 16.62
N PRO A 1060 12.15 20.19 17.19
CA PRO A 1060 12.18 21.59 17.59
C PRO A 1060 13.36 21.87 18.55
N THR A 1061 13.95 23.07 18.51
CA THR A 1061 15.15 23.37 19.31
C THR A 1061 14.97 23.20 20.83
N ASN A 1062 13.74 23.34 21.35
CA ASN A 1062 13.41 23.03 22.75
C ASN A 1062 13.41 21.52 23.04
N THR A 1063 12.97 20.69 22.10
CA THR A 1063 12.95 19.22 22.21
C THR A 1063 14.35 18.63 22.16
N ALA A 1064 15.27 19.20 21.36
CA ALA A 1064 16.65 18.70 21.22
C ALA A 1064 17.43 18.68 22.54
N LEU A 1065 17.11 19.62 23.44
CA LEU A 1065 17.66 19.68 24.80
C LEU A 1065 17.08 18.60 25.73
N GLN A 1066 15.84 18.16 25.50
CA GLN A 1066 15.18 17.12 26.31
C GLN A 1066 15.48 15.70 25.81
N CYS A 1067 15.66 15.49 24.50
CA CYS A 1067 16.21 14.24 23.96
C CYS A 1067 17.60 13.91 24.55
N LYS A 1068 18.43 14.93 24.81
CA LYS A 1068 19.71 14.76 25.52
C LYS A 1068 19.55 14.30 26.97
N ALA A 1069 18.50 14.70 27.66
CA ALA A 1069 18.24 14.28 29.05
C ALA A 1069 17.73 12.83 29.12
N PHE A 1070 16.86 12.42 28.19
CA PHE A 1070 16.30 11.07 28.16
C PHE A 1070 17.36 9.98 27.92
N TYR A 1071 18.37 10.25 27.09
CA TYR A 1071 19.46 9.32 26.78
C TYR A 1071 20.64 9.32 27.77
N TRP A 1072 20.62 10.17 28.81
CA TRP A 1072 21.71 10.28 29.81
C TRP A 1072 21.27 9.99 31.27
N GLN A 1073 20.01 9.64 31.50
CA GLN A 1073 19.49 9.34 32.85
C GLN A 1073 18.63 8.07 32.97
N ARG A 1074 18.68 7.16 31.97
CA ARG A 1074 18.15 5.79 32.08
C ARG A 1074 19.10 4.79 31.42
#